data_AF-A0A5J5SEY9-F1
#
_entry.id   AF-A0A5J5SEY9-F1
#
_cell.length_a   1.000
_cell.length_b   1.000
_cell.length_c   1.000
_cell.angle_alpha   90.00
_cell.angle_beta   90.00
_cell.angle_gamma   90.00
#
_symmetry.space_group_name_H-M   'P 1'
#
loop_
_entity.id
_entity.type
_entity.pdbx_description
1 polymer ?
#
loop_
_entity_poly.entity_id
_entity_poly.type
_entity_poly.pdbx_seq_one_letter_code
_entity_poly.pdbx_strand_id
1 'polypeptide(L)'
;MGKKKNQKQQPSASKDDLLNTLGDFTSKENWDSFFTIRGSDDSFEWYAEWPQLRDSLLPLIQQHPSPSSPSPSSSLQILVPGCGNSRLSEHLYDAGFGDITNIDFSKVVISGMLRRNVRDRPNMRWRVMDMTQMQFPDDTFNVVLDKGGLDALMEPELGPQLGTKYLSEVKRVLKSRGKFICLTLAESHVLGLLFPKFRFGWNVCLYAIPQKPSTKPDLQTFMVVAEKESSNELHQIISSFDHSSLACNPNQTSGLLEALESENQIRGEYLNGSDVLYSLEDLQLGAKGDLKKLSPGRRVQLTLGDQGVSHFCYKAVLLDAKQQSGAFSFHCGVFIVPKTRSHEWLFSSEEGQWQVVESSKAARLIMVLLEASHANAGMEDIQKDLSPLVKPLAPADNDKGNQIPFMTASDGIKQRSVVYQGSSSLTGPVVIEDVVYENTDDDVSHSLPFRRLVFERTEGLVQSEALLTRDGLFDKSVYGTEKKKASSSSKSKRRGALKRNNESSGKMKVYHGYLASSYHTAIISGFSLISSYLESVASSGNRVKAVVIGLGAGLLPMFLHGCMQSMQIEGVELDPVMLNLARDYFGFTEDKRMKVHIADGIQFVRDYRNLFSAGNEVLLSSNGSCKLSDAESRSTAIDIIIVDVDSSDSSSGLRCPAADFVEDSFLQNVKDTLSEQGLFVINLVSRSPAIKDAVVSRMKEVFSHLFCIQLEGEVNLVLFGLCSESHIEEDCIPDAALKLDKLLKSEHPEISQSITDAAKKLKRLK
;
A
#
# COMPACT_ATOMS: atom_id res chain seq x y z
N MET A 1 32.68 -16.73 -91.17
CA MET A 1 31.47 -16.81 -90.32
C MET A 1 31.87 -16.57 -88.87
N GLY A 2 31.21 -15.64 -88.18
CA GLY A 2 31.47 -15.34 -86.77
C GLY A 2 30.75 -14.06 -86.35
N LYS A 3 29.43 -14.14 -86.16
CA LYS A 3 28.54 -13.00 -85.86
C LYS A 3 28.78 -12.47 -84.44
N LYS A 4 28.95 -11.14 -84.33
CA LYS A 4 28.82 -10.34 -83.11
C LYS A 4 27.49 -10.66 -82.40
N LYS A 5 27.53 -11.01 -81.11
CA LYS A 5 26.36 -10.98 -80.21
C LYS A 5 26.42 -9.69 -79.40
N ASN A 6 25.48 -8.79 -79.67
CA ASN A 6 25.16 -7.63 -78.84
C ASN A 6 24.75 -8.11 -77.44
N GLN A 7 25.40 -7.61 -76.40
CA GLN A 7 24.84 -7.59 -75.06
C GLN A 7 23.63 -6.65 -75.07
N LYS A 8 22.44 -7.20 -74.90
CA LYS A 8 21.24 -6.41 -74.58
C LYS A 8 21.40 -5.92 -73.13
N GLN A 9 21.47 -4.60 -72.93
CA GLN A 9 21.16 -3.99 -71.64
C GLN A 9 19.72 -4.36 -71.28
N GLN A 10 19.52 -4.96 -70.10
CA GLN A 10 18.20 -5.09 -69.50
C GLN A 10 17.67 -3.68 -69.16
N PRO A 11 16.36 -3.42 -69.28
CA PRO A 11 15.79 -2.15 -68.86
C PRO A 11 15.99 -1.99 -67.34
N SER A 12 16.53 -0.86 -66.89
CA SER A 12 16.51 -0.48 -65.48
C SER A 12 15.04 -0.30 -65.07
N ALA A 13 14.52 -1.15 -64.17
CA ALA A 13 13.22 -0.94 -63.55
C ALA A 13 13.18 0.46 -62.89
N SER A 14 12.05 1.17 -63.00
CA SER A 14 11.92 2.48 -62.37
C SER A 14 11.97 2.33 -60.83
N LYS A 15 12.40 3.37 -60.11
CA LYS A 15 12.44 3.35 -58.63
C LYS A 15 11.08 3.01 -58.01
N ASP A 16 9.99 3.45 -58.66
CA ASP A 16 8.63 3.20 -58.20
C ASP A 16 8.19 1.75 -58.43
N ASP A 17 8.58 1.13 -59.55
CA ASP A 17 8.30 -0.30 -59.81
C ASP A 17 9.03 -1.25 -58.84
N LEU A 18 10.20 -0.83 -58.34
CA LEU A 18 10.98 -1.57 -57.35
C LEU A 18 10.38 -1.47 -55.94
N LEU A 19 9.89 -0.30 -55.54
CA LEU A 19 9.24 -0.13 -54.23
C LEU A 19 7.89 -0.85 -54.16
N ASN A 20 7.20 -1.02 -55.29
CA ASN A 20 5.96 -1.82 -55.37
C ASN A 20 6.15 -3.31 -55.04
N THR A 21 7.39 -3.82 -54.99
CA THR A 21 7.68 -5.19 -54.54
C THR A 21 7.72 -5.34 -53.02
N LEU A 22 7.76 -4.23 -52.28
CA LEU A 22 7.77 -4.17 -50.82
C LEU A 22 6.35 -3.86 -50.33
N GLY A 23 5.43 -4.81 -50.52
CA GLY A 23 4.05 -4.65 -50.04
C GLY A 23 3.93 -4.82 -48.52
N ASP A 24 4.63 -5.81 -47.98
CA ASP A 24 4.76 -6.08 -46.54
C ASP A 24 6.24 -6.03 -46.16
N PHE A 25 6.61 -5.05 -45.35
CA PHE A 25 7.99 -4.82 -44.90
C PHE A 25 8.49 -5.86 -43.88
N THR A 26 7.61 -6.71 -43.35
CA THR A 26 7.96 -7.82 -42.46
C THR A 26 8.20 -9.14 -43.20
N SER A 27 7.84 -9.23 -44.49
CA SER A 27 8.05 -10.43 -45.31
C SER A 27 9.47 -10.52 -45.84
N LYS A 28 10.16 -11.59 -45.46
CA LYS A 28 11.49 -11.93 -45.98
C LYS A 28 11.49 -12.14 -47.49
N GLU A 29 10.45 -12.74 -48.05
CA GLU A 29 10.33 -13.04 -49.48
C GLU A 29 10.25 -11.77 -50.33
N ASN A 30 9.57 -10.73 -49.84
CA ASN A 30 9.52 -9.41 -50.48
C ASN A 30 10.91 -8.79 -50.54
N TRP A 31 11.65 -8.82 -49.42
CA TRP A 31 13.03 -8.30 -49.38
C TRP A 31 14.01 -9.11 -50.23
N ASP A 32 13.94 -10.44 -50.19
CA ASP A 32 14.77 -11.31 -51.05
C ASP A 32 14.52 -11.00 -52.54
N SER A 33 13.27 -10.72 -52.92
CA SER A 33 12.91 -10.31 -54.28
C SER A 33 13.47 -8.93 -54.63
N PHE A 34 13.28 -7.93 -53.76
CA PHE A 34 13.81 -6.58 -53.92
C PHE A 34 15.33 -6.58 -54.13
N PHE A 35 16.08 -7.29 -53.27
CA PHE A 35 17.54 -7.37 -53.37
C PHE A 35 18.01 -8.17 -54.58
N THR A 36 17.25 -9.17 -55.02
CA THR A 36 17.56 -9.94 -56.24
C THR A 36 17.43 -9.07 -57.49
N ILE A 37 16.37 -8.27 -57.60
CA ILE A 37 16.13 -7.41 -58.76
C ILE A 37 17.18 -6.30 -58.84
N ARG A 38 17.57 -5.74 -57.69
CA ARG A 38 18.48 -4.60 -57.61
C ARG A 38 19.97 -4.96 -57.84
N GLY A 39 20.38 -6.14 -57.38
CA GLY A 39 21.77 -6.60 -57.47
C GLY A 39 22.70 -6.01 -56.40
N SER A 40 23.93 -6.53 -56.30
CA SER A 40 24.88 -6.21 -55.21
C SER A 40 25.60 -4.87 -55.34
N ASP A 41 25.62 -4.31 -56.55
CA ASP A 41 26.45 -3.14 -56.86
C ASP A 41 25.66 -1.81 -56.74
N ASP A 42 24.33 -1.87 -56.73
CA ASP A 42 23.44 -0.72 -56.55
C ASP A 42 22.96 -0.62 -55.08
N SER A 43 23.67 0.15 -54.26
CA SER A 43 23.35 0.36 -52.84
C SER A 43 22.12 1.25 -52.65
N PHE A 44 21.31 0.96 -51.64
CA PHE A 44 20.16 1.78 -51.26
C PHE A 44 20.31 2.36 -49.85
N GLU A 45 19.91 3.61 -49.67
CA GLU A 45 19.92 4.27 -48.37
C GLU A 45 18.51 4.72 -48.00
N TRP A 46 18.01 4.17 -46.88
CA TRP A 46 16.84 4.70 -46.19
C TRP A 46 17.23 5.91 -45.33
N TYR A 47 16.32 6.89 -45.28
CA TYR A 47 16.38 8.12 -44.48
C TYR A 47 17.46 9.13 -44.89
N ALA A 48 18.68 8.96 -44.42
CA ALA A 48 19.76 9.93 -44.56
C ALA A 48 21.04 9.29 -45.11
N GLU A 49 21.77 10.04 -45.93
CA GLU A 49 23.04 9.62 -46.51
C GLU A 49 24.20 9.89 -45.54
N TRP A 50 25.32 9.16 -45.72
CA TRP A 50 26.51 9.30 -44.88
C TRP A 50 27.00 10.74 -44.63
N PRO A 51 27.03 11.65 -45.62
CA PRO A 51 27.48 13.03 -45.39
C PRO A 51 26.61 13.80 -44.39
N GLN A 52 25.31 13.49 -44.29
CA GLN A 52 24.40 14.12 -43.33
C GLN A 52 24.54 13.50 -41.94
N LEU A 53 24.88 12.22 -41.88
CA LEU A 53 24.95 11.45 -40.63
C LEU A 53 26.30 11.59 -39.93
N ARG A 54 27.40 11.71 -40.69
CA ARG A 54 28.76 11.63 -40.18
C ARG A 54 29.00 12.49 -38.95
N ASP A 55 28.68 13.78 -39.04
CA ASP A 55 29.05 14.76 -38.01
C ASP A 55 28.19 14.61 -36.74
N SER A 56 26.96 14.11 -36.86
CA SER A 56 26.08 13.82 -35.73
C SER A 56 26.33 12.45 -35.11
N LEU A 57 26.70 11.44 -35.92
CA LEU A 57 26.81 10.05 -35.51
C LEU A 57 28.18 9.71 -34.89
N LEU A 58 29.27 10.18 -35.50
CA LEU A 58 30.63 9.82 -35.05
C LEU A 58 30.91 10.19 -33.59
N PRO A 59 30.54 11.40 -33.09
CA PRO A 59 30.75 11.75 -31.68
C PRO A 59 30.00 10.86 -30.69
N LEU A 60 28.89 10.25 -31.11
CA LEU A 60 28.05 9.41 -30.25
C LEU A 60 28.62 7.99 -30.11
N ILE A 61 29.28 7.49 -31.17
CA ILE A 61 29.96 6.18 -31.19
C ILE A 61 31.33 6.26 -30.51
N GLN A 62 32.06 7.38 -30.65
CA GLN A 62 33.36 7.57 -30.03
C GLN A 62 33.23 7.74 -28.51
N GLN A 63 33.75 6.80 -27.73
CA GLN A 63 33.88 6.96 -26.28
C GLN A 63 35.10 7.84 -25.97
N HIS A 64 34.92 8.92 -25.21
CA HIS A 64 36.06 9.71 -24.71
C HIS A 64 36.97 8.81 -23.85
N PRO A 65 38.28 8.75 -24.12
CA PRO A 65 39.19 8.02 -23.25
C PRO A 65 39.17 8.65 -21.86
N SER A 66 38.79 7.87 -20.85
CA SER A 66 38.94 8.29 -19.46
C SER A 66 40.44 8.44 -19.17
N PRO A 67 40.91 9.54 -18.58
CA PRO A 67 42.34 9.78 -18.32
C PRO A 67 42.98 8.77 -17.33
N SER A 68 42.18 7.83 -16.79
CA SER A 68 42.56 6.87 -15.75
C SER A 68 42.77 5.42 -16.23
N SER A 69 42.80 5.12 -17.54
CA SER A 69 43.02 3.74 -18.02
C SER A 69 43.98 3.68 -19.21
N PRO A 70 45.25 3.27 -19.00
CA PRO A 70 46.26 3.16 -20.06
C PRO A 70 46.22 1.80 -20.79
N SER A 71 45.12 1.04 -20.69
CA SER A 71 44.95 -0.21 -21.41
C SER A 71 44.59 0.05 -22.89
N PRO A 72 45.06 -0.78 -23.84
CA PRO A 72 44.68 -0.65 -25.24
C PRO A 72 43.15 -0.72 -25.33
N SER A 73 42.53 0.27 -25.95
CA SER A 73 41.08 0.35 -26.12
C SER A 73 40.58 -0.97 -26.71
N SER A 74 39.79 -1.73 -25.94
CA SER A 74 39.04 -2.86 -26.48
C SER A 74 38.26 -2.35 -27.70
N SER A 75 38.35 -3.03 -28.84
CA SER A 75 37.64 -2.61 -30.05
C SER A 75 36.14 -2.47 -29.76
N LEU A 76 35.59 -1.29 -30.06
CA LEU A 76 34.15 -1.02 -29.90
C LEU A 76 33.36 -1.96 -30.80
N GLN A 77 32.52 -2.80 -30.20
CA GLN A 77 31.73 -3.79 -30.92
C GLN A 77 30.40 -3.17 -31.35
N ILE A 78 30.18 -3.06 -32.66
CA ILE A 78 28.99 -2.42 -33.24
C ILE A 78 28.12 -3.50 -33.89
N LEU A 79 26.82 -3.49 -33.60
CA LEU A 79 25.80 -4.29 -34.28
C LEU A 79 24.95 -3.39 -35.19
N VAL A 80 24.77 -3.77 -36.45
CA VAL A 80 23.89 -3.12 -37.42
C VAL A 80 22.81 -4.12 -37.83
N PRO A 81 21.64 -4.13 -37.16
CA PRO A 81 20.50 -4.95 -37.53
C PRO A 81 19.73 -4.37 -38.71
N GLY A 82 19.08 -5.25 -39.49
CA GLY A 82 18.38 -4.86 -40.72
C GLY A 82 19.31 -4.13 -41.70
N CYS A 83 20.55 -4.60 -41.84
CA CYS A 83 21.59 -3.82 -42.52
C CYS A 83 21.29 -3.55 -44.00
N GLY A 84 20.46 -4.39 -44.62
CA GLY A 84 20.18 -4.32 -46.06
C GLY A 84 21.45 -4.24 -46.89
N ASN A 85 21.40 -3.47 -47.98
CA ASN A 85 22.54 -3.17 -48.84
C ASN A 85 23.07 -1.73 -48.65
N SER A 86 22.84 -1.15 -47.46
CA SER A 86 23.36 0.18 -47.09
C SER A 86 24.89 0.18 -47.03
N ARG A 87 25.50 1.33 -47.33
CA ARG A 87 26.94 1.55 -47.19
C ARG A 87 27.34 2.08 -45.82
N LEU A 88 26.39 2.26 -44.89
CA LEU A 88 26.66 2.77 -43.56
C LEU A 88 27.81 2.02 -42.85
N SER A 89 27.77 0.69 -42.89
CA SER A 89 28.81 -0.15 -42.28
C SER A 89 30.16 -0.03 -42.99
N GLU A 90 30.18 0.18 -44.30
CA GLU A 90 31.41 0.46 -45.08
C GLU A 90 32.03 1.77 -44.61
N HIS A 91 31.22 2.81 -44.47
CA HIS A 91 31.65 4.13 -44.05
C HIS A 91 32.15 4.16 -42.60
N LEU A 92 31.48 3.44 -41.68
CA LEU A 92 31.95 3.29 -40.30
C LEU A 92 33.28 2.55 -40.24
N TYR A 93 33.44 1.48 -41.02
CA TYR A 93 34.70 0.76 -41.10
C TYR A 93 35.84 1.66 -41.59
N ASP A 94 35.59 2.40 -42.67
CA ASP A 94 36.56 3.32 -43.27
C ASP A 94 36.86 4.52 -42.35
N ALA A 95 35.96 4.83 -41.40
CA ALA A 95 36.15 5.83 -40.34
C ALA A 95 36.92 5.30 -39.11
N GLY A 96 37.31 4.02 -39.10
CA GLY A 96 38.16 3.41 -38.06
C GLY A 96 37.47 2.42 -37.13
N PHE A 97 36.17 2.15 -37.30
CA PHE A 97 35.45 1.15 -36.50
C PHE A 97 35.56 -0.24 -37.11
N GLY A 98 36.59 -1.00 -36.73
CA GLY A 98 36.89 -2.29 -37.34
C GLY A 98 35.97 -3.46 -36.94
N ASP A 99 35.32 -3.39 -35.77
CA ASP A 99 34.58 -4.53 -35.17
C ASP A 99 33.06 -4.41 -35.35
N ILE A 100 32.60 -4.49 -36.62
CA ILE A 100 31.19 -4.33 -37.01
C ILE A 100 30.56 -5.68 -37.34
N THR A 101 29.41 -5.99 -36.74
CA THR A 101 28.56 -7.13 -37.06
C THR A 101 27.27 -6.65 -37.72
N ASN A 102 27.00 -7.14 -38.92
CA ASN A 102 25.82 -6.81 -39.71
C ASN A 102 24.90 -8.02 -39.75
N ILE A 103 23.61 -7.79 -39.47
CA ILE A 103 22.60 -8.84 -39.55
C ILE A 103 21.41 -8.41 -40.40
N ASP A 104 20.84 -9.37 -41.10
CA ASP A 104 19.62 -9.23 -41.89
C ASP A 104 18.99 -10.61 -42.07
N PHE A 105 17.67 -10.72 -42.08
CA PHE A 105 16.98 -12.00 -42.32
C PHE A 105 17.08 -12.48 -43.78
N SER A 106 17.46 -11.60 -44.71
CA SER A 106 17.63 -11.88 -46.13
C SER A 106 19.00 -12.50 -46.38
N LYS A 107 19.00 -13.75 -46.83
CA LYS A 107 20.23 -14.42 -47.24
C LYS A 107 20.81 -13.78 -48.50
N VAL A 108 19.96 -13.25 -49.37
CA VAL A 108 20.35 -12.61 -50.64
C VAL A 108 21.25 -11.41 -50.34
N VAL A 109 20.81 -10.51 -49.47
CA VAL A 109 21.55 -9.27 -49.18
C VAL A 109 22.84 -9.53 -48.40
N ILE A 110 22.79 -10.41 -47.39
CA ILE A 110 23.98 -10.80 -46.61
C ILE A 110 25.06 -11.40 -47.51
N SER A 111 24.67 -12.27 -48.45
CA SER A 111 25.61 -12.90 -49.39
C SER A 111 26.20 -11.88 -50.38
N GLY A 112 25.42 -10.87 -50.78
CA GLY A 112 25.89 -9.75 -51.61
C GLY A 112 26.90 -8.88 -50.87
N MET A 113 26.54 -8.45 -49.67
CA MET A 113 27.36 -7.54 -48.86
C MET A 113 28.66 -8.17 -48.37
N LEU A 114 28.65 -9.47 -48.03
CA LEU A 114 29.87 -10.21 -47.70
C LEU A 114 30.83 -10.23 -48.90
N ARG A 115 30.35 -10.59 -50.09
CA ARG A 115 31.20 -10.64 -51.31
C ARG A 115 31.81 -9.28 -51.64
N ARG A 116 31.02 -8.22 -51.46
CA ARG A 116 31.43 -6.82 -51.71
C ARG A 116 32.52 -6.35 -50.73
N ASN A 117 32.52 -6.83 -49.49
CA ASN A 117 33.37 -6.27 -48.43
C ASN A 117 34.49 -7.19 -47.91
N VAL A 118 34.45 -8.49 -48.17
CA VAL A 118 35.39 -9.47 -47.58
C VAL A 118 36.87 -9.19 -47.89
N ARG A 119 37.18 -8.54 -49.02
CA ARG A 119 38.56 -8.20 -49.41
C ARG A 119 39.07 -6.92 -48.75
N ASP A 120 38.29 -5.85 -48.85
CA ASP A 120 38.73 -4.51 -48.42
C ASP A 120 38.46 -4.25 -46.93
N ARG A 121 37.47 -4.95 -46.35
CA ARG A 121 37.00 -4.74 -44.97
C ARG A 121 36.84 -6.09 -44.23
N PRO A 122 37.92 -6.86 -44.07
CA PRO A 122 37.87 -8.26 -43.65
C PRO A 122 37.37 -8.47 -42.21
N ASN A 123 37.42 -7.44 -41.34
CA ASN A 123 36.98 -7.58 -39.95
C ASN A 123 35.46 -7.41 -39.78
N MET A 124 34.73 -6.96 -40.82
CA MET A 124 33.27 -6.92 -40.77
C MET A 124 32.67 -8.33 -40.84
N ARG A 125 31.69 -8.58 -39.97
CA ARG A 125 30.91 -9.83 -39.96
C ARG A 125 29.56 -9.60 -40.60
N TRP A 126 29.09 -10.57 -41.38
CA TRP A 126 27.79 -10.56 -42.05
C TRP A 126 27.08 -11.87 -41.73
N ARG A 127 25.90 -11.81 -41.09
CA ARG A 127 25.16 -13.01 -40.64
C ARG A 127 23.70 -12.91 -41.04
N VAL A 128 23.16 -14.02 -41.55
CA VAL A 128 21.72 -14.15 -41.75
C VAL A 128 21.08 -14.39 -40.40
N MET A 129 20.25 -13.46 -39.93
CA MET A 129 19.64 -13.51 -38.60
C MET A 129 18.42 -12.60 -38.52
N ASP A 130 17.38 -13.07 -37.85
CA ASP A 130 16.20 -12.28 -37.50
C ASP A 130 16.52 -11.40 -36.29
N MET A 131 16.32 -10.08 -36.41
CA MET A 131 16.63 -9.13 -35.34
C MET A 131 15.66 -9.21 -34.15
N THR A 132 14.50 -9.86 -34.29
CA THR A 132 13.57 -10.14 -33.19
C THR A 132 13.99 -11.34 -32.34
N GLN A 133 14.98 -12.11 -32.78
CA GLN A 133 15.51 -13.31 -32.11
C GLN A 133 17.03 -13.45 -32.35
N MET A 134 17.82 -12.55 -31.74
CA MET A 134 19.26 -12.48 -31.95
C MET A 134 20.00 -13.62 -31.22
N GLN A 135 20.86 -14.33 -31.94
CA GLN A 135 21.64 -15.44 -31.40
C GLN A 135 23.01 -14.99 -30.86
N PHE A 136 23.00 -13.89 -30.11
CA PHE A 136 24.18 -13.36 -29.42
C PHE A 136 24.03 -13.49 -27.89
N PRO A 137 25.12 -13.63 -27.14
CA PRO A 137 25.08 -13.51 -25.68
C PRO A 137 24.60 -12.14 -25.21
N ASP A 138 24.10 -12.07 -23.99
CA ASP A 138 23.78 -10.82 -23.29
C ASP A 138 25.04 -9.95 -23.16
N ASP A 139 24.87 -8.63 -23.08
CA ASP A 139 25.96 -7.66 -22.86
C ASP A 139 27.17 -7.84 -23.83
N THR A 140 26.89 -8.06 -25.13
CA THR A 140 27.92 -8.28 -26.16
C THR A 140 28.36 -6.98 -26.84
N PHE A 141 27.44 -6.09 -27.20
CA PHE A 141 27.73 -4.93 -28.05
C PHE A 141 27.84 -3.63 -27.27
N ASN A 142 28.72 -2.74 -27.74
CA ASN A 142 28.83 -1.37 -27.24
C ASN A 142 27.81 -0.45 -27.91
N VAL A 143 27.52 -0.68 -29.19
CA VAL A 143 26.57 0.12 -29.96
C VAL A 143 25.69 -0.81 -30.79
N VAL A 144 24.38 -0.56 -30.78
CA VAL A 144 23.43 -1.10 -31.75
C VAL A 144 22.94 0.07 -32.60
N LEU A 145 23.16 0.01 -33.91
CA LEU A 145 22.84 1.08 -34.85
C LEU A 145 21.75 0.63 -35.81
N ASP A 146 20.52 1.05 -35.55
CA ASP A 146 19.34 0.77 -36.36
C ASP A 146 19.10 1.91 -37.35
N LYS A 147 18.87 1.56 -38.62
CA LYS A 147 18.48 2.53 -39.65
C LYS A 147 17.27 2.04 -40.42
N GLY A 148 16.09 2.23 -39.83
CA GLY A 148 14.80 1.83 -40.40
C GLY A 148 14.41 0.39 -40.17
N GLY A 149 15.18 -0.34 -39.34
CA GLY A 149 14.83 -1.70 -38.96
C GLY A 149 13.62 -1.72 -38.04
N LEU A 150 13.59 -0.83 -37.03
CA LEU A 150 12.43 -0.69 -36.16
C LEU A 150 11.19 -0.29 -36.97
N ASP A 151 11.30 0.72 -37.83
CA ASP A 151 10.17 1.22 -38.62
C ASP A 151 9.60 0.11 -39.54
N ALA A 152 10.46 -0.69 -40.18
CA ALA A 152 10.04 -1.83 -41.00
C ALA A 152 9.26 -2.90 -40.20
N LEU A 153 9.51 -3.02 -38.90
CA LEU A 153 8.75 -3.92 -38.03
C LEU A 153 7.44 -3.32 -37.56
N MET A 154 7.28 -1.99 -37.56
CA MET A 154 6.14 -1.28 -36.94
C MET A 154 4.91 -1.15 -37.85
N GLU A 155 4.74 -2.07 -38.82
CA GLU A 155 3.52 -2.22 -39.63
C GLU A 155 2.24 -2.33 -38.77
N PRO A 156 1.09 -1.76 -39.17
CA PRO A 156 -0.06 -1.55 -38.28
C PRO A 156 -0.63 -2.78 -37.57
N GLU A 157 -0.60 -3.97 -38.21
CA GLU A 157 -1.23 -5.17 -37.65
C GLU A 157 -0.35 -5.94 -36.65
N LEU A 158 0.95 -6.06 -36.92
CA LEU A 158 1.90 -6.85 -36.10
C LEU A 158 2.92 -5.99 -35.34
N GLY A 159 2.94 -4.69 -35.61
CA GLY A 159 4.00 -3.77 -35.24
C GLY A 159 4.37 -3.75 -33.76
N PRO A 160 3.41 -3.50 -32.85
CA PRO A 160 3.71 -3.43 -31.42
C PRO A 160 4.36 -4.70 -30.86
N GLN A 161 3.97 -5.88 -31.36
CA GLN A 161 4.52 -7.15 -30.89
C GLN A 161 5.94 -7.39 -31.40
N LEU A 162 6.17 -7.17 -32.70
CA LEU A 162 7.49 -7.38 -33.32
C LEU A 162 8.50 -6.32 -32.85
N GLY A 163 8.09 -5.06 -32.80
CA GLY A 163 8.90 -3.97 -32.25
C GLY A 163 9.28 -4.23 -30.79
N THR A 164 8.35 -4.71 -29.95
CA THR A 164 8.66 -5.08 -28.57
C THR A 164 9.72 -6.18 -28.49
N LYS A 165 9.59 -7.25 -29.28
CA LYS A 165 10.59 -8.33 -29.32
C LYS A 165 11.97 -7.82 -29.74
N TYR A 166 12.01 -6.99 -30.77
CA TYR A 166 13.26 -6.40 -31.25
C TYR A 166 13.92 -5.51 -30.19
N LEU A 167 13.18 -4.56 -29.61
CA LEU A 167 13.75 -3.67 -28.58
C LEU A 167 14.19 -4.43 -27.32
N SER A 168 13.50 -5.53 -26.96
CA SER A 168 13.97 -6.43 -25.91
C SER A 168 15.31 -7.07 -26.23
N GLU A 169 15.52 -7.53 -27.47
CA GLU A 169 16.82 -8.05 -27.91
C GLU A 169 17.91 -6.97 -27.89
N VAL A 170 17.60 -5.75 -28.35
CA VAL A 170 18.53 -4.60 -28.26
C VAL A 170 18.96 -4.35 -26.82
N LYS A 171 18.01 -4.26 -25.87
CA LYS A 171 18.31 -4.07 -24.44
C LYS A 171 19.20 -5.19 -23.88
N ARG A 172 18.96 -6.43 -24.32
CA ARG A 172 19.67 -7.64 -23.86
C ARG A 172 21.11 -7.69 -24.37
N VAL A 173 21.34 -7.42 -25.65
CA VAL A 173 22.68 -7.56 -26.25
C VAL A 173 23.58 -6.35 -25.99
N LEU A 174 23.04 -5.20 -25.56
CA LEU A 174 23.82 -4.02 -25.20
C LEU A 174 24.47 -4.15 -23.82
N LYS A 175 25.78 -3.90 -23.77
CA LYS A 175 26.58 -3.77 -22.53
C LYS A 175 26.07 -2.62 -21.67
N SER A 176 26.43 -2.63 -20.39
CA SER A 176 26.35 -1.42 -19.54
C SER A 176 27.05 -0.24 -20.21
N ARG A 177 26.42 0.95 -20.20
CA ARG A 177 26.83 2.14 -20.96
C ARG A 177 26.84 1.97 -22.49
N GLY A 178 26.24 0.89 -22.99
CA GLY A 178 26.03 0.68 -24.40
C GLY A 178 24.92 1.59 -24.94
N LYS A 179 25.00 1.93 -26.23
CA LYS A 179 24.06 2.85 -26.88
C LYS A 179 23.26 2.16 -27.96
N PHE A 180 21.94 2.32 -27.91
CA PHE A 180 21.07 2.11 -29.06
C PHE A 180 20.93 3.42 -29.81
N ILE A 181 21.22 3.43 -31.11
CA ILE A 181 21.09 4.58 -31.98
C ILE A 181 20.11 4.20 -33.08
N CYS A 182 18.93 4.81 -33.07
CA CYS A 182 17.82 4.49 -33.97
C CYS A 182 17.54 5.67 -34.90
N LEU A 183 17.78 5.50 -36.19
CA LEU A 183 17.34 6.45 -37.21
C LEU A 183 15.93 6.09 -37.68
N THR A 184 15.02 7.05 -37.55
CA THR A 184 13.58 6.86 -37.80
C THR A 184 12.96 8.17 -38.31
N LEU A 185 11.76 8.08 -38.88
CA LEU A 185 10.89 9.23 -39.15
C LEU A 185 10.13 9.69 -37.89
N ALA A 186 10.31 9.01 -36.76
CA ALA A 186 9.74 9.38 -35.47
C ALA A 186 8.21 9.55 -35.51
N GLU A 187 7.54 8.64 -36.22
CA GLU A 187 6.08 8.59 -36.24
C GLU A 187 5.55 8.25 -34.84
N SER A 188 4.35 8.74 -34.53
CA SER A 188 3.78 8.67 -33.18
C SER A 188 3.72 7.25 -32.62
N HIS A 189 3.39 6.26 -33.45
CA HIS A 189 3.33 4.86 -33.05
C HIS A 189 4.71 4.24 -32.78
N VAL A 190 5.77 4.68 -33.47
CA VAL A 190 7.16 4.26 -33.22
C VAL A 190 7.66 4.85 -31.90
N LEU A 191 7.45 6.16 -31.70
CA LEU A 191 7.83 6.84 -30.46
C LEU A 191 7.05 6.31 -29.25
N GLY A 192 5.75 6.05 -29.43
CA GLY A 192 4.88 5.46 -28.41
C GLY A 192 5.33 4.09 -27.93
N LEU A 193 6.15 3.37 -28.71
CA LEU A 193 6.82 2.15 -28.26
C LEU A 193 8.22 2.42 -27.71
N LEU A 194 9.02 3.22 -28.43
CA LEU A 194 10.44 3.43 -28.15
C LEU A 194 10.64 4.16 -26.81
N PHE A 195 9.91 5.25 -26.57
CA PHE A 195 10.05 6.05 -25.35
C PHE A 195 9.73 5.27 -24.07
N PRO A 196 8.60 4.54 -23.95
CA PRO A 196 8.36 3.68 -22.80
C PRO A 196 9.39 2.56 -22.65
N LYS A 197 9.80 1.90 -23.75
CA LYS A 197 10.76 0.79 -23.69
C LYS A 197 12.12 1.19 -23.12
N PHE A 198 12.51 2.44 -23.32
CA PHE A 198 13.73 3.05 -22.80
C PHE A 198 13.44 4.10 -21.71
N ARG A 199 12.39 3.90 -20.90
CA ARG A 199 12.06 4.78 -19.77
C ARG A 199 12.99 4.62 -18.58
N PHE A 200 13.07 3.41 -18.04
CA PHE A 200 13.78 3.13 -16.79
C PHE A 200 15.14 2.49 -17.04
N GLY A 201 16.20 3.07 -16.47
CA GLY A 201 17.58 2.62 -16.65
C GLY A 201 18.22 3.04 -17.98
N TRP A 202 17.65 4.05 -18.64
CA TRP A 202 18.14 4.56 -19.92
C TRP A 202 18.05 6.09 -19.97
N ASN A 203 19.11 6.71 -20.46
CA ASN A 203 19.12 8.11 -20.86
C ASN A 203 18.76 8.19 -22.35
N VAL A 204 17.77 9.02 -22.71
CA VAL A 204 17.28 9.13 -24.08
C VAL A 204 17.48 10.56 -24.60
N CYS A 205 18.19 10.67 -25.72
CA CYS A 205 18.43 11.93 -26.42
C CYS A 205 17.87 11.86 -27.84
N LEU A 206 17.34 12.97 -28.32
CA LEU A 206 16.76 13.09 -29.65
C LEU A 206 17.52 14.12 -30.49
N TYR A 207 17.97 13.70 -31.67
CA TYR A 207 18.70 14.55 -32.61
C TYR A 207 17.93 14.68 -33.93
N ALA A 208 17.89 15.88 -34.50
CA ALA A 208 17.39 16.11 -35.86
C ALA A 208 18.56 16.05 -36.85
N ILE A 209 18.43 15.25 -37.92
CA ILE A 209 19.49 15.11 -38.93
C ILE A 209 19.38 16.23 -39.98
N PRO A 210 20.43 17.00 -40.28
CA PRO A 210 20.33 18.09 -41.26
C PRO A 210 19.84 17.64 -42.65
N GLN A 211 18.74 18.24 -43.14
CA GLN A 211 18.25 18.03 -44.50
C GLN A 211 18.99 18.90 -45.52
N LYS A 212 19.04 18.44 -46.78
CA LYS A 212 19.46 19.29 -47.91
C LYS A 212 18.36 20.33 -48.18
N PRO A 213 18.67 21.60 -48.47
CA PRO A 213 17.65 22.60 -48.78
C PRO A 213 16.84 22.18 -50.03
N SER A 214 15.54 21.92 -49.86
CA SER A 214 14.61 21.46 -50.89
C SER A 214 13.38 22.39 -50.93
N THR A 215 12.72 22.49 -52.09
CA THR A 215 11.54 23.37 -52.31
C THR A 215 10.22 22.75 -51.84
N LYS A 216 10.22 21.51 -51.32
CA LYS A 216 9.05 20.83 -50.75
C LYS A 216 9.31 20.45 -49.28
N PRO A 217 8.29 20.44 -48.41
CA PRO A 217 8.45 19.91 -47.06
C PRO A 217 8.61 18.37 -47.14
N ASP A 218 9.85 17.91 -47.11
CA ASP A 218 10.19 16.48 -47.04
C ASP A 218 10.16 16.00 -45.58
N LEU A 219 9.91 14.70 -45.38
CA LEU A 219 9.93 14.07 -44.05
C LEU A 219 11.34 14.16 -43.43
N GLN A 220 11.39 14.55 -42.16
CA GLN A 220 12.61 14.75 -41.40
C GLN A 220 13.07 13.44 -40.78
N THR A 221 14.35 13.13 -40.93
CA THR A 221 14.97 12.02 -40.21
C THR A 221 15.39 12.49 -38.83
N PHE A 222 15.03 11.68 -37.83
CA PHE A 222 15.48 11.85 -36.45
C PHE A 222 16.36 10.68 -36.05
N MET A 223 17.24 10.94 -35.09
CA MET A 223 18.09 9.94 -34.49
C MET A 223 17.80 9.93 -32.99
N VAL A 224 17.19 8.83 -32.53
CA VAL A 224 16.94 8.59 -31.11
C VAL A 224 18.10 7.79 -30.54
N VAL A 225 18.71 8.29 -29.47
CA VAL A 225 19.84 7.65 -28.81
C VAL A 225 19.45 7.28 -27.40
N ALA A 226 19.38 5.99 -27.11
CA ALA A 226 19.15 5.45 -25.78
C ALA A 226 20.46 4.85 -25.23
N GLU A 227 21.00 5.43 -24.17
CA GLU A 227 22.20 4.96 -23.47
C GLU A 227 21.81 4.18 -22.21
N LYS A 228 22.32 2.95 -22.07
CA LYS A 228 22.07 2.08 -20.92
C LYS A 228 22.79 2.62 -19.69
N GLU A 229 22.04 3.03 -18.68
CA GLU A 229 22.61 3.55 -17.44
C GLU A 229 22.89 2.44 -16.43
N SER A 230 23.86 2.69 -15.55
CA SER A 230 24.05 1.88 -14.34
C SER A 230 23.11 2.30 -13.20
N SER A 231 22.58 3.52 -13.27
CA SER A 231 21.58 4.06 -12.35
C SER A 231 20.17 3.76 -12.88
N ASN A 232 19.19 3.70 -11.97
CA ASN A 232 17.77 3.72 -12.35
C ASN A 232 17.18 5.14 -12.23
N GLU A 233 18.03 6.17 -12.19
CA GLU A 233 17.55 7.55 -12.17
C GLU A 233 16.84 7.86 -13.49
N LEU A 234 15.69 8.53 -13.40
CA LEU A 234 15.00 9.00 -14.60
C LEU A 234 15.56 10.34 -15.02
N HIS A 235 15.72 10.50 -16.33
CA HIS A 235 16.01 11.79 -16.94
C HIS A 235 14.91 12.12 -17.93
N GLN A 236 14.55 13.40 -18.03
CA GLN A 236 13.75 13.87 -19.15
C GLN A 236 14.52 13.63 -20.45
N ILE A 237 13.78 13.30 -21.50
CA ILE A 237 14.30 13.17 -22.86
C ILE A 237 14.76 14.55 -23.33
N ILE A 238 16.04 14.65 -23.71
CA ILE A 238 16.67 15.89 -24.17
C ILE A 238 16.63 15.95 -25.70
N SER A 239 16.09 17.02 -26.27
CA SER A 239 16.23 17.33 -27.70
C SER A 239 17.46 18.19 -27.95
N SER A 240 18.25 17.86 -28.97
CA SER A 240 19.46 18.61 -29.34
C SER A 240 19.18 19.82 -30.26
N PHE A 241 17.91 20.13 -30.51
CA PHE A 241 17.46 21.15 -31.44
C PHE A 241 16.41 22.03 -30.76
N ASP A 242 16.30 23.27 -31.22
CA ASP A 242 15.22 24.17 -30.82
C ASP A 242 13.96 23.84 -31.63
N HIS A 243 12.80 23.79 -30.98
CA HIS A 243 11.51 23.48 -31.59
C HIS A 243 11.18 24.44 -32.74
N SER A 244 11.67 25.68 -32.67
CA SER A 244 11.51 26.71 -33.70
C SER A 244 12.33 26.45 -34.99
N SER A 245 13.31 25.55 -34.94
CA SER A 245 14.30 25.33 -36.01
C SER A 245 13.98 24.14 -36.94
N LEU A 246 12.90 23.40 -36.69
CA LEU A 246 12.48 22.25 -37.50
C LEU A 246 11.82 22.70 -38.80
N ALA A 247 12.52 22.53 -39.93
CA ALA A 247 12.00 22.83 -41.26
C ALA A 247 11.36 21.59 -41.92
N CYS A 248 10.33 21.00 -41.29
CA CYS A 248 9.72 19.75 -41.75
C CYS A 248 8.18 19.74 -41.73
N ASN A 249 7.58 18.62 -42.16
CA ASN A 249 6.13 18.45 -42.27
C ASN A 249 5.41 18.74 -40.93
N PRO A 250 4.41 19.65 -40.89
CA PRO A 250 3.73 20.02 -39.64
C PRO A 250 3.13 18.85 -38.86
N ASN A 251 2.63 17.83 -39.54
CA ASN A 251 2.02 16.67 -38.90
C ASN A 251 3.07 15.79 -38.20
N GLN A 252 4.24 15.63 -38.84
CA GLN A 252 5.36 14.88 -38.26
C GLN A 252 5.91 15.62 -37.04
N THR A 253 6.07 16.94 -37.14
CA THR A 253 6.54 17.78 -36.02
C THR A 253 5.57 17.76 -34.84
N SER A 254 4.26 17.92 -35.07
CA SER A 254 3.26 17.90 -33.99
C SER A 254 3.27 16.57 -33.26
N GLY A 255 3.23 15.44 -33.99
CA GLY A 255 3.22 14.12 -33.39
C GLY A 255 4.49 13.81 -32.58
N LEU A 256 5.66 14.29 -33.04
CA LEU A 256 6.91 14.17 -32.30
C LEU A 256 6.89 14.98 -31.00
N LEU A 257 6.46 16.24 -31.07
CA LEU A 257 6.40 17.13 -29.90
C LEU A 257 5.42 16.61 -28.86
N GLU A 258 4.23 16.18 -29.29
CA GLU A 258 3.21 15.59 -28.41
C GLU A 258 3.74 14.33 -27.71
N ALA A 259 4.42 13.43 -28.44
CA ALA A 259 5.02 12.23 -27.85
C ALA A 259 6.14 12.57 -26.85
N LEU A 260 6.97 13.58 -27.16
CA LEU A 260 8.05 14.03 -26.30
C LEU A 260 7.51 14.68 -25.01
N GLU A 261 6.53 15.58 -25.13
CA GLU A 261 5.88 16.26 -24.01
C GLU A 261 5.17 15.25 -23.11
N SER A 262 4.40 14.33 -23.70
CA SER A 262 3.68 13.28 -22.96
C SER A 262 4.63 12.38 -22.16
N GLU A 263 5.71 11.91 -22.78
CA GLU A 263 6.69 11.08 -22.08
C GLU A 263 7.46 11.87 -21.01
N ASN A 264 7.84 13.13 -21.28
CA ASN A 264 8.54 13.96 -20.29
C ASN A 264 7.66 14.36 -19.11
N GLN A 265 6.35 14.49 -19.31
CA GLN A 265 5.38 14.64 -18.23
C GLN A 265 5.37 13.39 -17.33
N ILE A 266 5.23 12.21 -17.93
CA ILE A 266 5.28 10.93 -17.21
C ILE A 266 6.60 10.79 -16.42
N ARG A 267 7.74 11.07 -17.06
CA ARG A 267 9.06 11.03 -16.41
C ARG A 267 9.17 12.05 -15.26
N GLY A 268 8.57 13.23 -15.41
CA GLY A 268 8.51 14.27 -14.38
C GLY A 268 7.69 13.86 -13.16
N GLU A 269 6.58 13.16 -13.35
CA GLU A 269 5.76 12.61 -12.26
C GLU A 269 6.56 11.62 -11.40
N TYR A 270 7.35 10.76 -12.02
CA TYR A 270 8.25 9.83 -11.32
C TYR A 270 9.39 10.52 -10.55
N LEU A 271 9.89 11.66 -11.04
CA LEU A 271 10.99 12.41 -10.41
C LEU A 271 10.57 13.17 -9.15
N ASN A 272 9.31 13.57 -9.04
CA ASN A 272 8.80 14.37 -7.93
C ASN A 272 8.53 13.57 -6.64
N GLY A 273 8.84 12.27 -6.60
CA GLY A 273 8.98 11.50 -5.36
C GLY A 273 7.72 11.31 -4.52
N SER A 274 6.54 11.39 -5.12
CA SER A 274 5.29 11.00 -4.44
C SER A 274 5.19 9.48 -4.28
N ASP A 275 4.22 8.98 -3.51
CA ASP A 275 3.86 7.55 -3.43
C ASP A 275 3.38 7.04 -4.81
N VAL A 276 4.29 6.92 -5.77
CA VAL A 276 3.95 6.59 -7.15
C VAL A 276 3.54 5.12 -7.22
N LEU A 277 2.31 4.89 -7.66
CA LEU A 277 1.79 3.58 -8.01
C LEU A 277 2.33 3.19 -9.39
N TYR A 278 3.19 2.18 -9.44
CA TYR A 278 3.71 1.65 -10.70
C TYR A 278 2.70 0.72 -11.36
N SER A 279 2.58 0.76 -12.69
CA SER A 279 1.87 -0.30 -13.40
C SER A 279 2.72 -1.58 -13.47
N LEU A 280 2.08 -2.71 -13.78
CA LEU A 280 2.82 -3.96 -14.07
C LEU A 280 3.81 -3.76 -15.24
N GLU A 281 3.45 -2.97 -16.24
CA GLU A 281 4.31 -2.66 -17.38
C GLU A 281 5.55 -1.86 -16.94
N ASP A 282 5.40 -0.83 -16.10
CA ASP A 282 6.54 -0.03 -15.63
C ASP A 282 7.57 -0.88 -14.88
N LEU A 283 7.11 -1.83 -14.07
CA LEU A 283 8.00 -2.76 -13.38
C LEU A 283 8.70 -3.72 -14.35
N GLN A 284 7.99 -4.22 -15.37
CA GLN A 284 8.60 -5.04 -16.43
C GLN A 284 9.61 -4.25 -17.27
N LEU A 285 9.40 -2.94 -17.41
CA LEU A 285 10.33 -2.03 -18.09
C LEU A 285 11.58 -1.72 -17.26
N GLY A 286 11.52 -1.94 -15.93
CA GLY A 286 12.67 -1.87 -15.02
C GLY A 286 12.59 -0.78 -13.95
N ALA A 287 11.41 -0.18 -13.69
CA ALA A 287 11.26 0.97 -12.79
C ALA A 287 11.85 0.79 -11.37
N LYS A 288 11.90 -0.46 -10.87
CA LYS A 288 12.51 -0.81 -9.58
C LYS A 288 13.51 -1.96 -9.72
N GLY A 289 14.27 -1.94 -10.81
CA GLY A 289 15.28 -2.95 -11.13
C GLY A 289 14.69 -4.26 -11.64
N ASP A 290 15.55 -5.26 -11.80
CA ASP A 290 15.16 -6.58 -12.32
C ASP A 290 14.24 -7.30 -11.32
N LEU A 291 13.00 -7.57 -11.74
CA LEU A 291 12.03 -8.33 -10.95
C LEU A 291 12.40 -9.81 -10.88
N LYS A 292 13.16 -10.35 -11.83
CA LYS A 292 13.60 -11.76 -11.75
C LYS A 292 14.61 -11.99 -10.63
N LYS A 293 15.20 -10.92 -10.09
CA LYS A 293 16.14 -10.94 -8.96
C LYS A 293 15.46 -10.42 -7.69
N LEU A 294 15.84 -10.99 -6.56
CA LEU A 294 15.50 -10.47 -5.24
C LEU A 294 16.45 -9.33 -4.89
N SER A 295 15.92 -8.24 -4.34
CA SER A 295 16.72 -7.12 -3.81
C SER A 295 16.33 -6.86 -2.36
N PRO A 296 17.21 -7.14 -1.38
CA PRO A 296 16.86 -7.03 0.03
C PRO A 296 16.26 -5.67 0.39
N GLY A 297 15.09 -5.67 1.01
CA GLY A 297 14.39 -4.46 1.44
C GLY A 297 13.69 -3.67 0.33
N ARG A 298 13.59 -4.22 -0.89
CA ARG A 298 12.80 -3.60 -1.97
C ARG A 298 11.33 -3.55 -1.55
N ARG A 299 10.75 -2.36 -1.59
CA ARG A 299 9.31 -2.10 -1.42
C ARG A 299 8.80 -1.28 -2.59
N VAL A 300 7.73 -1.76 -3.23
CA VAL A 300 7.15 -1.10 -4.41
C VAL A 300 5.64 -1.13 -4.33
N GLN A 301 5.01 0.04 -4.41
CA GLN A 301 3.55 0.14 -4.55
C GLN A 301 3.18 0.05 -6.03
N LEU A 302 2.18 -0.76 -6.35
CA LEU A 302 1.81 -1.02 -7.72
C LEU A 302 0.31 -1.25 -7.88
N THR A 303 -0.16 -1.06 -9.10
CA THR A 303 -1.50 -1.42 -9.54
C THR A 303 -1.41 -2.66 -10.43
N LEU A 304 -2.26 -3.64 -10.17
CA LEU A 304 -2.37 -4.86 -10.96
C LEU A 304 -3.72 -4.91 -11.65
N GLY A 305 -3.69 -5.13 -12.96
CA GLY A 305 -4.89 -5.30 -13.76
C GLY A 305 -5.28 -4.04 -14.53
N ASP A 306 -5.58 -4.24 -15.81
CA ASP A 306 -5.94 -3.20 -16.78
C ASP A 306 -7.25 -3.56 -17.49
N GLN A 307 -7.93 -2.54 -18.02
CA GLN A 307 -9.18 -2.73 -18.76
C GLN A 307 -8.98 -3.69 -19.94
N GLY A 308 -9.70 -4.82 -19.93
CA GLY A 308 -9.65 -5.84 -20.97
C GLY A 308 -8.65 -6.98 -20.75
N VAL A 309 -7.79 -6.88 -19.73
CA VAL A 309 -6.81 -7.93 -19.37
C VAL A 309 -7.22 -8.69 -18.11
N SER A 310 -7.78 -7.99 -17.13
CA SER A 310 -8.29 -8.57 -15.88
C SER A 310 -9.72 -8.14 -15.61
N HIS A 311 -10.40 -8.91 -14.76
CA HIS A 311 -11.76 -8.60 -14.31
C HIS A 311 -11.76 -7.46 -13.29
N PHE A 312 -10.68 -7.35 -12.51
CA PHE A 312 -10.54 -6.34 -11.47
C PHE A 312 -9.22 -5.57 -11.58
N CYS A 313 -9.18 -4.42 -10.91
CA CYS A 313 -7.99 -3.61 -10.70
C CYS A 313 -7.65 -3.65 -9.21
N TYR A 314 -6.42 -4.04 -8.89
CA TYR A 314 -5.96 -4.28 -7.53
C TYR A 314 -4.84 -3.31 -7.16
N LYS A 315 -4.90 -2.79 -5.93
CA LYS A 315 -3.73 -2.15 -5.31
C LYS A 315 -2.88 -3.21 -4.63
N ALA A 316 -1.58 -3.16 -4.86
CA ALA A 316 -0.65 -4.10 -4.28
C ALA A 316 0.65 -3.44 -3.82
N VAL A 317 1.37 -4.15 -2.95
CA VAL A 317 2.72 -3.82 -2.51
C VAL A 317 3.61 -5.04 -2.70
N LEU A 318 4.67 -4.91 -3.50
CA LEU A 318 5.71 -5.91 -3.68
C LEU A 318 6.82 -5.65 -2.68
N LEU A 319 7.15 -6.68 -1.90
CA LEU A 319 8.11 -6.62 -0.79
C LEU A 319 9.14 -7.74 -0.92
N ASP A 320 10.42 -7.40 -0.98
CA ASP A 320 11.53 -8.35 -0.87
C ASP A 320 12.11 -8.33 0.54
N ALA A 321 12.26 -9.49 1.17
CA ALA A 321 12.70 -9.59 2.56
C ALA A 321 14.04 -8.87 2.83
N LYS A 322 14.13 -8.12 3.95
CA LYS A 322 15.29 -7.29 4.32
C LYS A 322 16.54 -8.09 4.70
N GLN A 323 16.38 -9.23 5.38
CA GLN A 323 17.49 -10.07 5.86
C GLN A 323 17.20 -11.56 5.68
N GLN A 324 18.23 -12.33 5.35
CA GLN A 324 18.20 -13.79 5.32
C GLN A 324 18.59 -14.36 6.70
N SER A 325 17.67 -14.36 7.65
CA SER A 325 17.88 -14.95 8.98
C SER A 325 17.56 -16.46 9.04
N GLY A 326 17.09 -17.07 7.95
CA GLY A 326 16.80 -18.51 7.84
C GLY A 326 16.36 -18.95 6.43
N ALA A 327 16.03 -20.24 6.24
CA ALA A 327 15.49 -20.75 4.99
C ALA A 327 14.03 -20.27 4.79
N PHE A 328 13.73 -19.67 3.63
CA PHE A 328 12.38 -19.24 3.28
C PHE A 328 11.44 -20.43 3.10
N SER A 329 10.18 -20.25 3.51
CA SER A 329 9.12 -21.25 3.29
C SER A 329 8.70 -21.32 1.82
N PHE A 330 8.74 -20.19 1.11
CA PHE A 330 8.56 -20.08 -0.34
C PHE A 330 9.27 -18.85 -0.90
N HIS A 331 9.70 -18.92 -2.16
CA HIS A 331 10.44 -17.84 -2.82
C HIS A 331 9.56 -16.65 -3.22
N CYS A 332 8.26 -16.89 -3.47
CA CYS A 332 7.30 -15.85 -3.78
C CYS A 332 5.92 -16.28 -3.28
N GLY A 333 5.16 -15.38 -2.67
CA GLY A 333 3.78 -15.63 -2.26
C GLY A 333 2.90 -14.39 -2.40
N VAL A 334 1.59 -14.60 -2.52
CA VAL A 334 0.59 -13.53 -2.56
C VAL A 334 -0.14 -13.50 -1.23
N PHE A 335 -0.27 -12.32 -0.64
CA PHE A 335 -0.99 -12.10 0.62
C PHE A 335 -2.19 -11.18 0.37
N ILE A 336 -3.38 -11.74 0.33
CA ILE A 336 -4.63 -11.01 0.09
C ILE A 336 -5.14 -10.45 1.42
N VAL A 337 -5.36 -9.14 1.46
CA VAL A 337 -5.92 -8.42 2.60
C VAL A 337 -7.36 -8.05 2.27
N PRO A 338 -8.36 -8.61 2.96
CA PRO A 338 -9.75 -8.20 2.80
C PRO A 338 -9.93 -6.71 3.10
N LYS A 339 -10.88 -6.06 2.40
CA LYS A 339 -11.21 -4.64 2.58
C LYS A 339 -11.43 -4.25 4.04
N THR A 340 -12.09 -5.12 4.81
CA THR A 340 -12.39 -4.89 6.22
C THR A 340 -11.14 -4.71 7.08
N ARG A 341 -10.00 -5.28 6.67
CA ARG A 341 -8.72 -5.22 7.38
C ARG A 341 -7.70 -4.31 6.71
N SER A 342 -7.92 -3.83 5.49
CA SER A 342 -6.91 -3.06 4.73
C SER A 342 -6.47 -1.76 5.41
N HIS A 343 -7.24 -1.29 6.39
CA HIS A 343 -6.96 -0.11 7.19
C HIS A 343 -6.24 -0.40 8.51
N GLU A 344 -6.04 -1.66 8.87
CA GLU A 344 -5.29 -2.04 10.06
C GLU A 344 -3.82 -1.71 9.87
N TRP A 345 -3.17 -1.24 10.93
CA TRP A 345 -1.77 -0.82 10.91
C TRP A 345 -0.84 -1.89 10.30
N LEU A 346 -1.10 -3.16 10.58
CA LEU A 346 -0.34 -4.31 10.06
C LEU A 346 -0.28 -4.36 8.52
N PHE A 347 -1.31 -3.86 7.83
CA PHE A 347 -1.39 -3.92 6.36
C PHE A 347 -1.27 -2.54 5.70
N SER A 348 -1.66 -1.47 6.39
CA SER A 348 -1.65 -0.11 5.84
C SER A 348 -0.34 0.64 6.06
N SER A 349 0.42 0.31 7.11
CA SER A 349 1.71 0.96 7.39
C SER A 349 2.87 0.21 6.76
N GLU A 350 3.97 0.91 6.47
CA GLU A 350 5.18 0.26 5.99
C GLU A 350 5.77 -0.68 7.05
N GLU A 351 5.81 -0.25 8.31
CA GLU A 351 6.35 -1.01 9.42
C GLU A 351 5.57 -2.33 9.64
N GLY A 352 4.24 -2.26 9.57
CA GLY A 352 3.37 -3.43 9.64
C GLY A 352 3.57 -4.39 8.47
N GLN A 353 3.67 -3.86 7.24
CA GLN A 353 3.92 -4.68 6.05
C GLN A 353 5.21 -5.50 6.19
N TRP A 354 6.26 -4.92 6.78
CA TRP A 354 7.50 -5.64 7.05
C TRP A 354 7.33 -6.78 8.06
N GLN A 355 6.48 -6.63 9.08
CA GLN A 355 6.15 -7.72 10.01
C GLN A 355 5.41 -8.88 9.32
N VAL A 356 4.55 -8.59 8.35
CA VAL A 356 3.86 -9.63 7.54
C VAL A 356 4.88 -10.42 6.69
N VAL A 357 5.87 -9.74 6.12
CA VAL A 357 6.95 -10.41 5.36
C VAL A 357 7.76 -11.34 6.26
N GLU A 358 8.13 -10.88 7.46
CA GLU A 358 8.90 -11.69 8.42
C GLU A 358 8.12 -12.91 8.91
N SER A 359 6.84 -12.74 9.25
CA SER A 359 5.98 -13.84 9.72
C SER A 359 5.64 -14.87 8.64
N SER A 360 5.43 -14.44 7.39
CA SER A 360 5.17 -15.33 6.26
C SER A 360 6.39 -16.14 5.80
N LYS A 361 7.61 -15.75 6.22
CA LYS A 361 8.88 -16.36 5.80
C LYS A 361 9.03 -16.44 4.28
N ALA A 362 8.47 -15.46 3.57
CA ALA A 362 8.54 -15.34 2.12
C ALA A 362 9.79 -14.58 1.69
N ALA A 363 10.46 -15.02 0.60
CA ALA A 363 11.57 -14.24 0.04
C ALA A 363 11.07 -12.97 -0.68
N ARG A 364 9.96 -13.11 -1.40
CA ARG A 364 9.13 -12.02 -1.94
C ARG A 364 7.67 -12.21 -1.52
N LEU A 365 7.04 -11.17 -1.02
CA LEU A 365 5.62 -11.12 -0.72
C LEU A 365 4.94 -10.07 -1.60
N ILE A 366 3.85 -10.44 -2.27
CA ILE A 366 2.99 -9.52 -3.00
C ILE A 366 1.71 -9.35 -2.18
N MET A 367 1.63 -8.24 -1.44
CA MET A 367 0.46 -7.93 -0.62
C MET A 367 -0.60 -7.25 -1.48
N VAL A 368 -1.79 -7.83 -1.59
CA VAL A 368 -2.91 -7.32 -2.41
C VAL A 368 -4.00 -6.79 -1.48
N LEU A 369 -4.35 -5.51 -1.62
CA LEU A 369 -5.35 -4.83 -0.81
C LEU A 369 -6.68 -4.81 -1.56
N LEU A 370 -7.68 -5.53 -1.07
CA LEU A 370 -9.01 -5.55 -1.70
C LEU A 370 -9.79 -4.28 -1.37
N GLU A 371 -10.37 -3.68 -2.41
CA GLU A 371 -11.28 -2.53 -2.32
C GLU A 371 -12.76 -2.91 -2.49
N ALA A 372 -13.66 -1.92 -2.39
CA ALA A 372 -15.12 -2.12 -2.51
C ALA A 372 -15.56 -2.76 -3.83
N SER A 373 -14.81 -2.55 -4.91
CA SER A 373 -15.02 -3.20 -6.22
C SER A 373 -14.96 -4.72 -6.18
N HIS A 374 -14.33 -5.31 -5.15
CA HIS A 374 -14.16 -6.76 -5.00
C HIS A 374 -15.21 -7.40 -4.07
N ALA A 375 -16.12 -6.62 -3.47
CA ALA A 375 -17.01 -7.09 -2.40
C ALA A 375 -17.91 -8.27 -2.80
N ASN A 376 -18.24 -8.40 -4.09
CA ASN A 376 -19.13 -9.44 -4.61
C ASN A 376 -18.40 -10.64 -5.25
N ALA A 377 -17.06 -10.64 -5.26
CA ALA A 377 -16.27 -11.69 -5.89
C ALA A 377 -15.89 -12.78 -4.87
N GLY A 378 -16.01 -14.05 -5.27
CA GLY A 378 -15.50 -15.16 -4.47
C GLY A 378 -13.96 -15.14 -4.40
N MET A 379 -13.38 -15.63 -3.31
CA MET A 379 -11.92 -15.69 -3.18
C MET A 379 -11.26 -16.53 -4.28
N GLU A 380 -11.93 -17.58 -4.77
CA GLU A 380 -11.44 -18.38 -5.91
C GLU A 380 -11.38 -17.55 -7.20
N ASP A 381 -12.37 -16.69 -7.46
CA ASP A 381 -12.40 -15.81 -8.63
C ASP A 381 -11.28 -14.76 -8.56
N ILE A 382 -11.07 -14.18 -7.37
CA ILE A 382 -10.00 -13.21 -7.13
C ILE A 382 -8.63 -13.86 -7.37
N GLN A 383 -8.39 -15.07 -6.84
CA GLN A 383 -7.13 -15.77 -7.05
C GLN A 383 -6.90 -16.13 -8.52
N LYS A 384 -7.96 -16.53 -9.24
CA LYS A 384 -7.91 -16.86 -10.66
C LYS A 384 -7.56 -15.64 -11.52
N ASP A 385 -8.13 -14.48 -11.21
CA ASP A 385 -7.84 -13.21 -11.91
C ASP A 385 -6.44 -12.67 -11.59
N LEU A 386 -6.00 -12.78 -10.32
CA LEU A 386 -4.66 -12.35 -9.89
C LEU A 386 -3.52 -13.21 -10.42
N SER A 387 -3.74 -14.52 -10.57
CA SER A 387 -2.68 -15.48 -10.94
C SER A 387 -1.86 -15.06 -12.17
N PRO A 388 -2.45 -14.68 -13.33
CA PRO A 388 -1.69 -14.21 -14.48
C PRO A 388 -0.95 -12.89 -14.23
N LEU A 389 -1.45 -12.02 -13.34
CA LEU A 389 -0.89 -10.70 -13.05
C LEU A 389 0.35 -10.77 -12.14
N VAL A 390 0.35 -11.70 -11.17
CA VAL A 390 1.46 -11.86 -10.21
C VAL A 390 2.59 -12.75 -10.73
N LYS A 391 2.31 -13.62 -11.71
CA LYS A 391 3.31 -14.56 -12.25
C LYS A 391 4.56 -13.86 -12.83
N PRO A 392 4.45 -12.75 -13.59
CA PRO A 392 5.61 -11.98 -14.06
C PRO A 392 6.44 -11.33 -12.94
N LEU A 393 5.87 -11.19 -11.74
CA LEU A 393 6.53 -10.59 -10.58
C LEU A 393 7.33 -11.62 -9.76
N ALA A 394 7.26 -12.91 -10.09
CA ALA A 394 8.02 -13.94 -9.39
C ALA A 394 9.52 -13.90 -9.78
N PRO A 395 10.44 -14.15 -8.83
CA PRO A 395 11.86 -14.28 -9.12
C PRO A 395 12.18 -15.55 -9.92
N ALA A 396 13.31 -15.58 -10.64
CA ALA A 396 13.68 -16.68 -11.56
C ALA A 396 13.87 -18.04 -10.87
N ASP A 397 14.28 -18.07 -9.60
CA ASP A 397 14.46 -19.31 -8.83
C ASP A 397 13.15 -20.07 -8.53
N ASN A 398 12.00 -19.54 -8.97
CA ASN A 398 10.70 -20.21 -8.85
C ASN A 398 10.47 -21.34 -9.88
N ASP A 399 11.47 -21.65 -10.72
CA ASP A 399 11.46 -22.66 -11.79
C ASP A 399 11.32 -24.13 -11.33
N LYS A 400 11.12 -24.39 -10.02
CA LYS A 400 10.74 -25.72 -9.52
C LYS A 400 9.25 -26.07 -9.70
N GLY A 401 8.53 -25.38 -10.59
CA GLY A 401 7.14 -25.71 -10.94
C GLY A 401 6.11 -25.55 -9.82
N ASN A 402 6.47 -24.88 -8.72
CA ASN A 402 5.55 -24.64 -7.61
C ASN A 402 4.64 -23.45 -7.94
N GLN A 403 3.33 -23.65 -7.84
CA GLN A 403 2.34 -22.58 -7.95
C GLN A 403 2.59 -21.54 -6.84
N ILE A 404 2.48 -20.25 -7.18
CA ILE A 404 2.64 -19.17 -6.19
C ILE A 404 1.51 -19.33 -5.15
N PRO A 405 1.81 -19.57 -3.86
CA PRO A 405 0.79 -19.74 -2.84
C PRO A 405 0.05 -18.42 -2.61
N PHE A 406 -1.26 -18.54 -2.47
CA PHE A 406 -2.13 -17.46 -2.02
C PHE A 406 -2.43 -17.66 -0.54
N MET A 407 -2.16 -16.63 0.24
CA MET A 407 -2.54 -16.50 1.64
C MET A 407 -3.58 -15.39 1.73
N THR A 408 -4.47 -15.46 2.70
CA THR A 408 -5.43 -14.40 2.99
C THR A 408 -5.29 -14.06 4.46
N ALA A 409 -5.31 -12.77 4.81
CA ALA A 409 -5.39 -12.37 6.20
C ALA A 409 -6.67 -12.99 6.78
N SER A 410 -6.54 -13.98 7.69
CA SER A 410 -7.71 -14.52 8.40
C SER A 410 -8.38 -13.38 9.15
N ASP A 411 -9.69 -13.39 9.35
CA ASP A 411 -10.33 -12.39 10.21
C ASP A 411 -10.02 -12.62 11.70
N GLY A 412 -9.11 -13.56 12.00
CA GLY A 412 -8.73 -13.98 13.35
C GLY A 412 -9.86 -14.70 14.08
N ILE A 413 -10.97 -15.03 13.40
CA ILE A 413 -12.18 -15.57 14.01
C ILE A 413 -12.37 -17.02 13.56
N LYS A 414 -12.13 -17.93 14.50
CA LYS A 414 -12.33 -19.37 14.35
C LYS A 414 -13.81 -19.74 14.20
N GLN A 415 -14.70 -19.02 14.88
CA GLN A 415 -16.13 -19.27 14.83
C GLN A 415 -16.89 -17.96 15.01
N ARG A 416 -17.96 -17.76 14.22
CA ARG A 416 -18.84 -16.59 14.28
C ARG A 416 -20.30 -17.03 14.27
N SER A 417 -21.12 -16.43 15.12
CA SER A 417 -22.57 -16.64 15.17
C SER A 417 -23.28 -15.32 15.42
N VAL A 418 -24.14 -14.90 14.50
CA VAL A 418 -24.98 -13.71 14.72
C VAL A 418 -26.04 -14.05 15.77
N VAL A 419 -26.10 -13.23 16.82
CA VAL A 419 -27.07 -13.34 17.92
C VAL A 419 -28.25 -12.41 17.70
N TYR A 420 -27.99 -11.23 17.14
CA TYR A 420 -29.01 -10.25 16.81
C TYR A 420 -28.58 -9.43 15.60
N GLN A 421 -29.54 -9.07 14.75
CA GLN A 421 -29.37 -8.09 13.68
C GLN A 421 -30.62 -7.24 13.63
N GLY A 422 -30.44 -5.92 13.62
CA GLY A 422 -31.54 -4.96 13.59
C GLY A 422 -31.06 -3.57 13.22
N SER A 423 -31.90 -2.57 13.43
CA SER A 423 -31.56 -1.18 13.12
C SER A 423 -32.22 -0.21 14.08
N SER A 424 -31.57 0.91 14.33
CA SER A 424 -32.08 2.07 15.06
C SER A 424 -32.16 3.27 14.12
N SER A 425 -33.12 4.17 14.37
CA SER A 425 -33.23 5.45 13.66
C SER A 425 -32.04 6.39 13.91
N LEU A 426 -31.36 6.26 15.05
CA LEU A 426 -30.22 7.12 15.43
C LEU A 426 -28.87 6.44 15.11
N THR A 427 -28.75 5.16 15.43
CA THR A 427 -27.48 4.42 15.27
C THR A 427 -27.33 3.77 13.89
N GLY A 428 -28.42 3.55 13.16
CA GLY A 428 -28.41 2.81 11.89
C GLY A 428 -28.44 1.29 12.12
N PRO A 429 -27.97 0.48 11.16
CA PRO A 429 -27.96 -0.98 11.30
C PRO A 429 -26.94 -1.46 12.34
N VAL A 430 -27.33 -2.43 13.15
CA VAL A 430 -26.59 -2.94 14.31
C VAL A 430 -26.61 -4.47 14.31
N VAL A 431 -25.44 -5.05 14.55
CA VAL A 431 -25.23 -6.50 14.66
C VAL A 431 -24.63 -6.83 16.01
N ILE A 432 -25.12 -7.89 16.62
CA ILE A 432 -24.50 -8.54 17.78
C ILE A 432 -24.09 -9.95 17.35
N GLU A 433 -22.82 -10.28 17.52
CA GLU A 433 -22.26 -11.57 17.14
C GLU A 433 -21.46 -12.19 18.29
N ASP A 434 -21.58 -13.50 18.45
CA ASP A 434 -20.71 -14.31 19.29
C ASP A 434 -19.55 -14.81 18.42
N VAL A 435 -18.32 -14.52 18.83
CA VAL A 435 -17.09 -14.87 18.13
C VAL A 435 -16.17 -15.69 19.01
N VAL A 436 -15.37 -16.56 18.38
CA VAL A 436 -14.25 -17.26 19.01
C VAL A 436 -13.02 -16.97 18.17
N TYR A 437 -11.97 -16.44 18.79
CA TYR A 437 -10.74 -16.10 18.07
C TYR A 437 -9.87 -17.33 17.76
N GLU A 438 -9.04 -17.24 16.72
CA GLU A 438 -7.98 -18.20 16.41
C GLU A 438 -6.83 -18.02 17.42
N ASN A 439 -6.42 -19.10 18.11
CA ASN A 439 -5.26 -19.05 19.01
C ASN A 439 -3.97 -19.01 18.17
N THR A 440 -3.09 -18.04 18.47
CA THR A 440 -1.76 -17.94 17.84
C THR A 440 -0.71 -18.85 18.49
N ASP A 441 -1.01 -19.42 19.66
CA ASP A 441 -0.14 -20.36 20.38
C ASP A 441 -0.70 -21.79 20.30
N ASP A 442 0.18 -22.77 20.06
CA ASP A 442 -0.08 -24.23 19.96
C ASP A 442 -0.65 -24.87 21.26
N ASP A 443 -1.16 -24.09 22.21
CA ASP A 443 -1.84 -24.60 23.38
C ASP A 443 -3.33 -24.83 23.06
N VAL A 444 -3.68 -26.11 22.91
CA VAL A 444 -5.03 -26.63 22.58
C VAL A 444 -6.05 -26.37 23.71
N SER A 445 -5.65 -25.67 24.78
CA SER A 445 -6.48 -25.38 25.94
C SER A 445 -7.18 -24.01 25.84
N HIS A 446 -8.39 -24.05 25.24
CA HIS A 446 -9.49 -23.07 25.36
C HIS A 446 -9.36 -21.75 24.56
N SER A 447 -9.99 -21.72 23.38
CA SER A 447 -10.36 -20.47 22.68
C SER A 447 -11.59 -19.86 23.35
N LEU A 448 -11.47 -18.64 23.89
CA LEU A 448 -12.54 -17.97 24.63
C LEU A 448 -13.62 -17.39 23.71
N PRO A 449 -14.92 -17.55 24.04
CA PRO A 449 -16.00 -16.90 23.31
C PRO A 449 -16.20 -15.46 23.78
N PHE A 450 -16.40 -14.55 22.83
CA PHE A 450 -16.72 -13.15 23.07
C PHE A 450 -18.02 -12.78 22.39
N ARG A 451 -18.75 -11.83 22.94
CA ARG A 451 -19.91 -11.19 22.31
C ARG A 451 -19.54 -9.78 21.90
N ARG A 452 -19.79 -9.43 20.65
CA ARG A 452 -19.50 -8.11 20.07
C ARG A 452 -20.76 -7.35 19.73
N LEU A 453 -20.71 -6.04 19.89
CA LEU A 453 -21.64 -5.08 19.31
C LEU A 453 -20.93 -4.37 18.15
N VAL A 454 -21.55 -4.34 16.98
CA VAL A 454 -20.99 -3.72 15.76
C VAL A 454 -22.05 -2.83 15.12
N PHE A 455 -21.68 -1.60 14.75
CA PHE A 455 -22.51 -0.73 13.93
C PHE A 455 -22.11 -0.89 12.46
N GLU A 456 -23.02 -1.32 11.58
CA GLU A 456 -22.65 -1.62 10.19
C GLU A 456 -22.28 -0.35 9.40
N ARG A 457 -22.70 0.84 9.88
CA ARG A 457 -22.27 2.13 9.31
C ARG A 457 -20.76 2.36 9.39
N THR A 458 -20.06 1.63 10.27
CA THR A 458 -18.61 1.73 10.47
C THR A 458 -17.99 0.35 10.22
N GLU A 459 -17.84 0.00 8.94
CA GLU A 459 -17.26 -1.28 8.51
C GLU A 459 -15.92 -1.56 9.21
N GLY A 460 -15.82 -2.71 9.89
CA GLY A 460 -14.58 -3.18 10.53
C GLY A 460 -14.30 -2.69 11.95
N LEU A 461 -15.17 -1.87 12.55
CA LEU A 461 -15.00 -1.42 13.94
C LEU A 461 -15.92 -2.17 14.91
N VAL A 462 -15.34 -2.83 15.91
CA VAL A 462 -16.07 -3.41 17.04
C VAL A 462 -16.33 -2.30 18.07
N GLN A 463 -17.61 -2.01 18.34
CA GLN A 463 -18.01 -0.95 19.26
C GLN A 463 -17.86 -1.37 20.71
N SER A 464 -18.23 -2.62 21.02
CA SER A 464 -18.08 -3.18 22.35
C SER A 464 -17.84 -4.67 22.26
N GLU A 465 -17.00 -5.21 23.14
CA GLU A 465 -16.69 -6.63 23.20
C GLU A 465 -16.68 -7.12 24.64
N ALA A 466 -17.36 -8.25 24.89
CA ALA A 466 -17.53 -8.80 26.21
C ALA A 466 -17.18 -10.29 26.24
N LEU A 467 -16.46 -10.74 27.27
CA LEU A 467 -16.17 -12.16 27.47
C LEU A 467 -17.45 -12.93 27.84
N LEU A 468 -17.66 -14.09 27.24
CA LEU A 468 -18.74 -15.01 27.57
C LEU A 468 -18.23 -16.16 28.45
N THR A 469 -18.94 -16.43 29.55
CA THR A 469 -18.62 -17.55 30.45
C THR A 469 -19.81 -18.49 30.61
N ARG A 470 -19.52 -19.76 30.93
CA ARG A 470 -20.53 -20.73 31.38
C ARG A 470 -20.64 -20.59 32.90
N ASP A 471 -21.85 -20.36 33.39
CA ASP A 471 -22.20 -20.21 34.81
C ASP A 471 -21.57 -19.01 35.55
N GLY A 472 -21.04 -18.01 34.83
CA GLY A 472 -20.52 -16.77 35.44
C GLY A 472 -19.18 -16.90 36.18
N LEU A 473 -18.56 -18.09 36.13
CA LEU A 473 -17.27 -18.36 36.76
C LEU A 473 -16.14 -18.19 35.73
N PHE A 474 -15.17 -17.32 36.05
CA PHE A 474 -13.96 -17.08 35.26
C PHE A 474 -12.95 -18.23 35.46
N ASP A 475 -12.40 -18.75 34.37
CA ASP A 475 -11.31 -19.75 34.43
C ASP A 475 -9.96 -19.03 34.61
N LYS A 476 -9.18 -19.43 35.63
CA LYS A 476 -7.95 -18.73 36.05
C LYS A 476 -6.78 -18.87 35.05
N SER A 477 -6.93 -19.63 33.98
CA SER A 477 -5.88 -19.83 32.98
C SER A 477 -5.75 -18.70 31.95
N VAL A 478 -6.66 -17.71 31.95
CA VAL A 478 -6.77 -16.68 30.89
C VAL A 478 -5.62 -15.67 30.85
N TYR A 479 -4.89 -15.46 31.95
CA TYR A 479 -3.74 -14.53 32.01
C TYR A 479 -2.40 -15.24 32.34
N GLY A 480 -2.40 -16.58 32.42
CA GLY A 480 -1.26 -17.35 32.85
C GLY A 480 -0.14 -17.43 31.81
N THR A 481 0.74 -16.43 31.72
CA THR A 481 2.08 -16.59 31.12
C THR A 481 3.00 -17.29 32.11
N GLU A 482 2.70 -18.53 32.50
CA GLU A 482 3.63 -19.31 33.31
C GLU A 482 4.79 -19.81 32.44
N LYS A 483 5.94 -19.12 32.54
CA LYS A 483 7.25 -19.70 32.29
C LYS A 483 7.42 -20.94 33.16
N LYS A 484 7.04 -22.12 32.67
CA LYS A 484 7.38 -23.39 33.30
C LYS A 484 8.89 -23.62 33.18
N LYS A 485 9.61 -23.32 34.26
CA LYS A 485 10.91 -23.92 34.54
C LYS A 485 10.74 -25.43 34.48
N ALA A 486 11.55 -26.08 33.64
CA ALA A 486 11.69 -27.52 33.61
C ALA A 486 12.09 -28.02 35.01
N SER A 487 11.19 -28.74 35.66
CA SER A 487 11.56 -29.67 36.71
C SER A 487 11.00 -31.05 36.36
N SER A 488 11.92 -31.99 36.34
CA SER A 488 11.72 -33.40 36.07
C SER A 488 10.87 -34.05 37.16
N SER A 489 9.84 -34.80 36.77
CA SER A 489 9.66 -36.16 37.27
C SER A 489 8.57 -36.92 36.52
N SER A 490 8.96 -38.12 36.14
CA SER A 490 8.17 -39.17 35.54
C SER A 490 7.09 -39.70 36.49
N LYS A 491 5.86 -39.87 35.99
CA LYS A 491 5.04 -41.07 36.26
C LYS A 491 3.78 -41.10 35.39
N SER A 492 3.73 -42.15 34.58
CA SER A 492 2.55 -42.62 33.87
C SER A 492 1.41 -42.98 34.83
N LYS A 493 0.16 -42.61 34.49
CA LYS A 493 -1.03 -43.34 34.93
C LYS A 493 -2.28 -43.02 34.09
N ARG A 494 -2.67 -44.04 33.32
CA ARG A 494 -4.02 -44.52 32.95
C ARG A 494 -5.12 -43.50 32.60
N ARG A 495 -5.50 -43.56 31.31
CA ARG A 495 -6.84 -43.26 30.78
C ARG A 495 -7.95 -43.88 31.65
N GLY A 496 -8.77 -43.03 32.27
CA GLY A 496 -10.08 -43.36 32.79
C GLY A 496 -11.13 -42.58 32.02
N ALA A 497 -11.97 -43.28 31.26
CA ALA A 497 -13.09 -42.69 30.55
C ALA A 497 -14.15 -42.24 31.57
N LEU A 498 -14.27 -40.93 31.82
CA LEU A 498 -15.44 -40.38 32.47
C LEU A 498 -16.49 -40.12 31.38
N LYS A 499 -17.51 -40.98 31.35
CA LYS A 499 -18.81 -40.67 30.74
C LYS A 499 -19.33 -39.37 31.36
N ARG A 500 -19.61 -38.36 30.54
CA ARG A 500 -20.44 -37.22 30.95
C ARG A 500 -21.71 -37.24 30.11
N ASN A 501 -22.79 -37.51 30.80
CA ASN A 501 -24.16 -37.55 30.30
C ASN A 501 -24.57 -36.21 29.67
N ASN A 502 -25.49 -36.34 28.73
CA ASN A 502 -26.27 -35.34 28.04
C ASN A 502 -26.88 -34.25 28.94
N GLU A 503 -27.02 -33.07 28.32
CA GLU A 503 -28.12 -32.11 28.48
C GLU A 503 -28.22 -31.32 29.80
N SER A 504 -27.35 -30.31 29.90
CA SER A 504 -27.80 -28.97 30.29
C SER A 504 -27.10 -27.97 29.37
N SER A 505 -27.80 -27.44 28.36
CA SER A 505 -27.29 -26.34 27.52
C SER A 505 -27.19 -25.08 28.37
N GLY A 506 -26.10 -24.94 29.13
CA GLY A 506 -25.84 -23.75 29.95
C GLY A 506 -25.79 -22.52 29.05
N LYS A 507 -26.75 -21.61 29.20
CA LYS A 507 -26.81 -20.34 28.47
C LYS A 507 -25.56 -19.54 28.84
N MET A 508 -24.71 -19.25 27.85
CA MET A 508 -23.55 -18.38 28.03
C MET A 508 -24.01 -16.98 28.48
N LYS A 509 -23.30 -16.40 29.45
CA LYS A 509 -23.59 -15.07 30.00
C LYS A 509 -22.36 -14.18 29.83
N VAL A 510 -22.60 -12.87 29.70
CA VAL A 510 -21.55 -11.85 29.72
C VAL A 510 -20.91 -11.80 31.10
N TYR A 511 -19.58 -11.78 31.13
CA TYR A 511 -18.79 -11.60 32.33
C TYR A 511 -18.32 -10.15 32.46
N HIS A 512 -18.97 -9.39 33.33
CA HIS A 512 -18.66 -7.96 33.58
C HIS A 512 -17.39 -7.71 34.37
N GLY A 513 -16.73 -8.77 34.88
CA GLY A 513 -15.45 -8.65 35.58
C GLY A 513 -14.24 -8.55 34.64
N TYR A 514 -14.43 -8.53 33.31
CA TYR A 514 -13.36 -8.47 32.31
C TYR A 514 -13.55 -7.29 31.36
N LEU A 515 -12.45 -6.60 31.02
CA LEU A 515 -12.41 -5.53 30.03
C LEU A 515 -11.66 -6.03 28.79
N ALA A 516 -12.38 -6.20 27.68
CA ALA A 516 -11.76 -6.59 26.41
C ALA A 516 -11.00 -5.42 25.75
N SER A 517 -11.54 -4.21 25.88
CA SER A 517 -10.98 -3.01 25.28
C SER A 517 -9.83 -2.45 26.12
N SER A 518 -8.64 -2.38 25.54
CA SER A 518 -7.43 -1.77 26.14
C SER A 518 -7.64 -0.30 26.54
N TYR A 519 -8.45 0.46 25.79
CA TYR A 519 -8.76 1.86 26.12
C TYR A 519 -9.69 2.01 27.33
N HIS A 520 -10.56 1.03 27.62
CA HIS A 520 -11.32 1.02 28.88
C HIS A 520 -10.39 0.84 30.06
N THR A 521 -9.37 -0.02 29.94
CA THR A 521 -8.29 -0.12 30.94
C THR A 521 -7.59 1.22 31.12
N ALA A 522 -7.22 1.91 30.04
CA ALA A 522 -6.58 3.22 30.11
C ALA A 522 -7.48 4.30 30.77
N ILE A 523 -8.78 4.34 30.47
CA ILE A 523 -9.75 5.23 31.12
C ILE A 523 -9.71 5.05 32.63
N ILE A 524 -9.78 3.81 33.11
CA ILE A 524 -9.80 3.50 34.54
C ILE A 524 -8.44 3.81 35.18
N SER A 525 -7.33 3.53 34.50
CA SER A 525 -5.99 3.88 34.98
C SER A 525 -5.85 5.38 35.29
N GLY A 526 -6.53 6.25 34.54
CA GLY A 526 -6.57 7.69 34.78
C GLY A 526 -7.14 8.08 36.15
N PHE A 527 -7.94 7.22 36.79
CA PHE A 527 -8.46 7.48 38.14
C PHE A 527 -7.33 7.55 39.18
N SER A 528 -6.14 7.04 38.85
CA SER A 528 -4.93 7.20 39.67
C SER A 528 -4.64 8.68 39.95
N LEU A 529 -4.93 9.57 38.99
CA LEU A 529 -4.73 11.02 39.10
C LEU A 529 -5.54 11.66 40.24
N ILE A 530 -6.64 11.04 40.66
CA ILE A 530 -7.50 11.49 41.76
C ILE A 530 -7.66 10.42 42.85
N SER A 531 -6.79 9.40 42.89
CA SER A 531 -6.90 8.25 43.80
C SER A 531 -7.00 8.64 45.29
N SER A 532 -6.24 9.65 45.72
CA SER A 532 -6.28 10.12 47.11
C SER A 532 -7.62 10.82 47.44
N TYR A 533 -8.22 11.50 46.47
CA TYR A 533 -9.55 12.08 46.61
C TYR A 533 -10.61 10.97 46.71
N LEU A 534 -10.55 9.99 45.82
CA LEU A 534 -11.47 8.85 45.82
C LEU A 534 -11.41 8.07 47.15
N GLU A 535 -10.21 7.86 47.70
CA GLU A 535 -10.01 7.22 49.00
C GLU A 535 -10.61 8.05 50.15
N SER A 536 -10.44 9.38 50.10
CA SER A 536 -11.00 10.31 51.10
C SER A 536 -12.54 10.32 51.09
N VAL A 537 -13.14 10.39 49.90
CA VAL A 537 -14.61 10.34 49.73
C VAL A 537 -15.14 9.00 50.25
N ALA A 538 -14.51 7.89 49.86
CA ALA A 538 -14.90 6.56 50.31
C ALA A 538 -14.75 6.38 51.83
N SER A 539 -13.68 6.90 52.42
CA SER A 539 -13.42 6.85 53.88
C SER A 539 -14.41 7.69 54.69
N SER A 540 -14.93 8.76 54.09
CA SER A 540 -15.94 9.63 54.70
C SER A 540 -17.36 9.04 54.65
N GLY A 541 -17.54 7.85 54.05
CA GLY A 541 -18.85 7.22 53.87
C GLY A 541 -19.69 7.84 52.74
N ASN A 542 -19.14 8.81 52.01
CA ASN A 542 -19.77 9.41 50.84
C ASN A 542 -19.53 8.54 49.60
N ARG A 543 -20.34 8.76 48.56
CA ARG A 543 -20.20 8.06 47.28
C ARG A 543 -19.57 8.96 46.25
N VAL A 544 -18.67 8.38 45.46
CA VAL A 544 -18.08 9.04 44.29
C VAL A 544 -19.12 9.04 43.18
N LYS A 545 -19.48 10.22 42.66
CA LYS A 545 -20.46 10.34 41.58
C LYS A 545 -19.75 10.36 40.22
N ALA A 546 -20.02 9.35 39.39
CA ALA A 546 -19.48 9.23 38.04
C ALA A 546 -20.60 9.28 36.99
N VAL A 547 -20.39 10.03 35.92
CA VAL A 547 -21.27 10.06 34.76
C VAL A 547 -20.52 9.48 33.55
N VAL A 548 -21.15 8.53 32.87
CA VAL A 548 -20.64 7.92 31.64
C VAL A 548 -21.56 8.30 30.49
N ILE A 549 -21.09 9.15 29.58
CA ILE A 549 -21.83 9.58 28.40
C ILE A 549 -21.45 8.68 27.23
N GLY A 550 -22.45 8.03 26.63
CA GLY A 550 -22.27 6.91 25.70
C GLY A 550 -22.28 5.59 26.45
N LEU A 551 -23.37 4.84 26.37
CA LEU A 551 -23.51 3.56 27.08
C LEU A 551 -22.93 2.40 26.28
N GLY A 552 -23.17 2.40 24.96
CA GLY A 552 -22.83 1.26 24.10
C GLY A 552 -23.45 -0.04 24.62
N ALA A 553 -22.65 -1.10 24.76
CA ALA A 553 -23.09 -2.35 25.39
C ALA A 553 -23.17 -2.30 26.94
N GLY A 554 -22.83 -1.17 27.57
CA GLY A 554 -22.87 -0.97 29.02
C GLY A 554 -21.73 -1.63 29.81
N LEU A 555 -20.65 -2.03 29.14
CA LEU A 555 -19.57 -2.83 29.74
C LEU A 555 -18.72 -2.03 30.74
N LEU A 556 -18.27 -0.82 30.35
CA LEU A 556 -17.49 0.06 31.22
C LEU A 556 -18.24 0.40 32.53
N PRO A 557 -19.50 0.90 32.50
CA PRO A 557 -20.22 1.18 33.74
C PRO A 557 -20.50 -0.08 34.57
N MET A 558 -20.79 -1.23 33.95
CA MET A 558 -20.99 -2.48 34.69
C MET A 558 -19.71 -2.98 35.37
N PHE A 559 -18.56 -2.83 34.71
CA PHE A 559 -17.25 -3.14 35.29
C PHE A 559 -16.97 -2.25 36.51
N LEU A 560 -17.11 -0.92 36.35
CA LEU A 560 -16.94 0.05 37.44
C LEU A 560 -17.90 -0.22 38.61
N HIS A 561 -19.15 -0.56 38.31
CA HIS A 561 -20.14 -0.92 39.32
C HIS A 561 -19.73 -2.14 40.15
N GLY A 562 -19.13 -3.14 39.50
CA GLY A 562 -18.64 -4.36 40.14
C GLY A 562 -17.40 -4.14 40.99
N CYS A 563 -16.40 -3.40 40.48
CA CYS A 563 -15.11 -3.25 41.15
C CYS A 563 -15.03 -2.05 42.12
N MET A 564 -15.88 -1.02 41.99
CA MET A 564 -15.89 0.17 42.85
C MET A 564 -17.21 0.33 43.61
N GLN A 565 -17.31 -0.28 44.79
CA GLN A 565 -18.53 -0.27 45.60
C GLN A 565 -18.93 1.11 46.15
N SER A 566 -17.96 2.03 46.30
CA SER A 566 -18.19 3.41 46.74
C SER A 566 -18.68 4.34 45.62
N MET A 567 -18.80 3.85 44.38
CA MET A 567 -19.21 4.67 43.25
C MET A 567 -20.74 4.62 43.01
N GLN A 568 -21.32 5.76 42.68
CA GLN A 568 -22.65 5.93 42.09
C GLN A 568 -22.45 6.35 40.63
N ILE A 569 -23.00 5.57 39.71
CA ILE A 569 -22.77 5.69 38.27
C ILE A 569 -24.10 6.02 37.59
N GLU A 570 -24.08 7.10 36.80
CA GLU A 570 -25.18 7.52 35.93
C GLU A 570 -24.71 7.42 34.48
N GLY A 571 -25.27 6.46 33.73
CA GLY A 571 -25.07 6.36 32.28
C GLY A 571 -26.00 7.31 31.54
N VAL A 572 -25.52 7.95 30.48
CA VAL A 572 -26.33 8.79 29.60
C VAL A 572 -26.23 8.23 28.17
N GLU A 573 -27.36 7.80 27.63
CA GLU A 573 -27.45 7.19 26.31
C GLU A 573 -28.46 7.96 25.45
N LEU A 574 -28.06 8.31 24.23
CA LEU A 574 -28.92 9.04 23.31
C LEU A 574 -29.96 8.11 22.69
N ASP A 575 -29.58 6.86 22.40
CA ASP A 575 -30.40 5.91 21.68
C ASP A 575 -31.05 4.87 22.61
N PRO A 576 -32.39 4.92 22.82
CA PRO A 576 -33.08 3.94 23.66
C PRO A 576 -32.95 2.50 23.16
N VAL A 577 -32.68 2.28 21.86
CA VAL A 577 -32.41 0.95 21.33
C VAL A 577 -31.11 0.38 21.92
N MET A 578 -30.07 1.20 22.10
CA MET A 578 -28.79 0.74 22.64
C MET A 578 -28.93 0.26 24.09
N LEU A 579 -29.71 0.99 24.92
CA LEU A 579 -30.01 0.55 26.28
C LEU A 579 -30.77 -0.80 26.30
N ASN A 580 -31.73 -0.99 25.39
CA ASN A 580 -32.42 -2.28 25.29
C ASN A 580 -31.47 -3.41 24.87
N LEU A 581 -30.59 -3.18 23.89
CA LEU A 581 -29.60 -4.17 23.47
C LEU A 581 -28.60 -4.50 24.60
N ALA A 582 -28.16 -3.50 25.37
CA ALA A 582 -27.29 -3.70 26.53
C ALA A 582 -27.97 -4.59 27.58
N ARG A 583 -29.26 -4.39 27.86
CA ARG A 583 -30.04 -5.23 28.79
C ARG A 583 -30.24 -6.65 28.26
N ASP A 584 -30.69 -6.77 27.02
CA ASP A 584 -31.15 -8.04 26.44
C ASP A 584 -29.99 -8.99 26.10
N TYR A 585 -28.87 -8.45 25.61
CA TYR A 585 -27.76 -9.23 25.07
C TYR A 585 -26.46 -9.12 25.86
N PHE A 586 -26.24 -8.02 26.59
CA PHE A 586 -25.02 -7.80 27.37
C PHE A 586 -25.21 -7.90 28.88
N GLY A 587 -26.44 -8.15 29.35
CA GLY A 587 -26.73 -8.34 30.77
C GLY A 587 -26.50 -7.07 31.60
N PHE A 588 -26.73 -5.90 31.01
CA PHE A 588 -26.73 -4.63 31.72
C PHE A 588 -27.89 -4.56 32.72
N THR A 589 -27.64 -4.08 33.93
CA THR A 589 -28.66 -3.98 34.98
C THR A 589 -28.53 -2.68 35.76
N GLU A 590 -29.68 -2.06 36.07
CA GLU A 590 -29.75 -0.88 36.94
C GLU A 590 -30.10 -1.27 38.38
N ASP A 591 -29.61 -0.49 39.33
CA ASP A 591 -29.93 -0.63 40.75
C ASP A 591 -29.84 0.74 41.47
N LYS A 592 -29.66 0.74 42.79
CA LYS A 592 -29.56 1.99 43.58
C LYS A 592 -28.27 2.78 43.30
N ARG A 593 -27.25 2.16 42.72
CA ARG A 593 -25.93 2.74 42.39
C ARG A 593 -25.69 2.88 40.90
N MET A 594 -26.40 2.14 40.06
CA MET A 594 -26.32 2.20 38.60
C MET A 594 -27.65 2.66 38.02
N LYS A 595 -27.67 3.82 37.37
CA LYS A 595 -28.86 4.35 36.68
C LYS A 595 -28.51 4.73 35.25
N VAL A 596 -29.48 4.68 34.34
CA VAL A 596 -29.34 5.18 32.98
C VAL A 596 -30.40 6.21 32.64
N HIS A 597 -29.97 7.27 31.97
CA HIS A 597 -30.80 8.34 31.45
C HIS A 597 -30.80 8.26 29.92
N ILE A 598 -31.99 8.16 29.32
CA ILE A 598 -32.13 8.36 27.87
C ILE A 598 -32.19 9.86 27.62
N ALA A 599 -31.07 10.43 27.19
CA ALA A 599 -30.92 11.86 27.01
C ALA A 599 -29.72 12.18 26.10
N ASP A 600 -29.74 13.38 25.53
CA ASP A 600 -28.56 13.98 24.91
C ASP A 600 -27.52 14.32 26.00
N GLY A 601 -26.29 13.82 25.86
CA GLY A 601 -25.23 14.00 26.83
C GLY A 601 -24.79 15.46 27.05
N ILE A 602 -24.81 16.27 26.00
CA ILE A 602 -24.46 17.69 26.06
C ILE A 602 -25.54 18.44 26.83
N GLN A 603 -26.81 18.16 26.51
CA GLN A 603 -27.93 18.76 27.20
C GLN A 603 -28.01 18.31 28.67
N PHE A 604 -27.72 17.04 28.95
CA PHE A 604 -27.67 16.51 30.32
C PHE A 604 -26.65 17.26 31.19
N VAL A 605 -25.43 17.46 30.70
CA VAL A 605 -24.39 18.21 31.44
C VAL A 605 -24.82 19.66 31.65
N ARG A 606 -25.40 20.29 30.63
CA ARG A 606 -25.92 21.67 30.71
C ARG A 606 -27.03 21.81 31.75
N ASP A 607 -27.98 20.89 31.77
CA ASP A 607 -29.09 20.90 32.71
C ASP A 607 -28.60 20.66 34.14
N TYR A 608 -27.63 19.75 34.32
CA TYR A 608 -26.98 19.52 35.60
C TYR A 608 -26.29 20.78 36.13
N ARG A 609 -25.51 21.47 35.28
CA ARG A 609 -24.87 22.75 35.62
C ARG A 609 -25.89 23.79 36.10
N ASN A 610 -27.00 23.91 35.40
CA ASN A 610 -28.06 24.88 35.73
C ASN A 610 -28.71 24.54 37.08
N LEU A 611 -28.98 23.27 37.34
CA LEU A 611 -29.51 22.78 38.62
C LEU A 611 -28.53 23.05 39.78
N PHE A 612 -27.25 22.76 39.56
CA PHE A 612 -26.19 22.98 40.54
C PHE A 612 -26.04 24.48 40.88
N SER A 613 -26.07 25.35 39.86
CA SER A 613 -25.97 26.80 40.02
C SER A 613 -27.20 27.45 40.67
N ALA A 614 -28.39 26.86 40.48
CA ALA A 614 -29.65 27.39 40.99
C ALA A 614 -29.97 27.00 42.44
N GLY A 615 -29.18 26.12 43.08
CA GLY A 615 -29.36 25.72 44.48
C GLY A 615 -30.69 25.00 44.80
N ASN A 616 -31.44 24.56 43.79
CA ASN A 616 -32.78 24.01 43.94
C ASN A 616 -32.81 22.48 43.78
N GLU A 617 -33.51 21.80 44.71
CA GLU A 617 -33.88 20.38 44.60
C GLU A 617 -34.88 20.18 43.45
N VAL A 618 -34.41 19.74 42.29
CA VAL A 618 -35.26 19.13 41.26
C VAL A 618 -34.55 17.89 40.71
N LEU A 619 -35.15 16.72 40.93
CA LEU A 619 -34.70 15.44 40.36
C LEU A 619 -35.03 15.39 38.86
N LEU A 620 -34.03 15.12 38.01
CA LEU A 620 -34.20 14.74 36.61
C LEU A 620 -34.98 13.42 36.55
N SER A 621 -36.26 13.46 36.16
CA SER A 621 -37.06 12.25 35.95
C SER A 621 -36.95 11.76 34.51
N SER A 622 -37.01 10.44 34.34
CA SER A 622 -36.77 9.69 33.11
C SER A 622 -37.75 9.94 31.95
N ASN A 623 -38.65 10.94 32.04
CA ASN A 623 -39.69 11.20 31.03
C ASN A 623 -40.10 12.69 30.90
N GLY A 624 -39.26 13.65 31.32
CA GLY A 624 -39.50 15.07 31.02
C GLY A 624 -40.79 15.71 31.58
N SER A 625 -41.43 15.13 32.61
CA SER A 625 -42.56 15.76 33.31
C SER A 625 -42.40 15.73 34.83
N CYS A 626 -42.61 16.88 35.47
CA CYS A 626 -42.35 17.10 36.90
C CYS A 626 -43.45 16.51 37.80
N LYS A 627 -43.08 15.60 38.71
CA LYS A 627 -43.82 15.34 39.96
C LYS A 627 -42.85 15.10 41.11
N LEU A 628 -43.17 15.67 42.27
CA LEU A 628 -42.41 15.54 43.53
C LEU A 628 -42.63 14.17 44.18
N SER A 629 -41.53 13.50 44.56
CA SER A 629 -41.46 12.76 45.83
C SER A 629 -40.01 12.44 46.23
N ASP A 630 -39.82 12.50 47.55
CA ASP A 630 -38.72 12.05 48.42
C ASP A 630 -37.42 12.87 48.48
N ALA A 631 -37.35 13.61 49.60
CA ALA A 631 -36.27 14.44 50.07
C ALA A 631 -35.09 13.58 50.55
N GLU A 632 -34.04 13.44 49.74
CA GLU A 632 -32.73 12.98 50.25
C GLU A 632 -31.50 13.31 49.37
N SER A 633 -31.64 14.01 48.22
CA SER A 633 -30.49 14.33 47.35
C SER A 633 -30.29 15.82 47.22
N ARG A 634 -29.45 16.39 48.11
CA ARG A 634 -28.73 17.62 47.77
C ARG A 634 -27.88 17.32 46.53
N SER A 635 -28.06 18.09 45.47
CA SER A 635 -27.27 17.97 44.23
C SER A 635 -25.80 18.28 44.53
N THR A 636 -25.00 17.24 44.77
CA THR A 636 -23.54 17.36 44.89
C THR A 636 -22.91 17.49 43.50
N ALA A 637 -21.73 18.11 43.43
CA ALA A 637 -20.94 18.17 42.21
C ALA A 637 -20.61 16.74 41.70
N ILE A 638 -20.31 16.61 40.40
CA ILE A 638 -19.93 15.34 39.80
C ILE A 638 -18.43 15.14 39.98
N ASP A 639 -17.98 13.94 40.36
CA ASP A 639 -16.56 13.70 40.61
C ASP A 639 -15.84 13.24 39.34
N ILE A 640 -16.52 12.47 38.49
CA ILE A 640 -15.94 11.95 37.25
C ILE A 640 -16.95 12.08 36.12
N ILE A 641 -16.53 12.65 34.99
CA ILE A 641 -17.29 12.62 33.73
C ILE A 641 -16.45 11.90 32.68
N ILE A 642 -17.00 10.84 32.10
CA ILE A 642 -16.38 10.06 31.03
C ILE A 642 -17.21 10.24 29.77
N VAL A 643 -16.57 10.62 28.67
CA VAL A 643 -17.18 10.68 27.34
C VAL A 643 -16.61 9.55 26.48
N ASP A 644 -17.46 8.58 26.15
CA ASP A 644 -17.17 7.43 25.29
C ASP A 644 -18.25 7.31 24.20
N VAL A 645 -18.37 8.37 23.39
CA VAL A 645 -19.43 8.54 22.38
C VAL A 645 -18.86 8.43 20.97
N ASP A 646 -19.31 7.47 20.18
CA ASP A 646 -18.92 7.35 18.76
C ASP A 646 -19.56 8.46 17.90
N SER A 647 -18.82 8.99 16.92
CA SER A 647 -19.31 9.96 15.94
C SER A 647 -20.05 9.26 14.81
N SER A 648 -21.26 9.74 14.51
CA SER A 648 -22.00 9.31 13.31
C SER A 648 -21.47 9.96 12.02
N ASP A 649 -20.70 11.05 12.12
CA ASP A 649 -20.13 11.76 10.98
C ASP A 649 -18.68 11.28 10.72
N SER A 650 -18.49 10.62 9.58
CA SER A 650 -17.18 10.16 9.11
C SER A 650 -16.33 11.24 8.45
N SER A 651 -16.91 12.39 8.10
CA SER A 651 -16.26 13.43 7.28
C SER A 651 -15.37 14.38 8.09
N SER A 652 -15.64 14.55 9.39
CA SER A 652 -14.92 15.46 10.28
C SER A 652 -13.47 15.04 10.59
N GLY A 653 -13.08 13.78 10.30
CA GLY A 653 -11.78 13.22 10.67
C GLY A 653 -11.60 12.95 12.17
N LEU A 654 -12.60 13.28 12.99
CA LEU A 654 -12.71 12.97 14.41
C LEU A 654 -13.78 11.89 14.59
N ARG A 655 -13.38 10.71 15.07
CA ARG A 655 -14.28 9.54 15.18
C ARG A 655 -14.87 9.35 16.57
N CYS A 656 -14.05 9.50 17.60
CA CYS A 656 -14.51 9.50 18.98
C CYS A 656 -13.78 10.65 19.69
N PRO A 657 -14.47 11.55 20.40
CA PRO A 657 -15.93 11.62 20.50
C PRO A 657 -16.58 12.22 19.23
N ALA A 658 -17.92 12.36 19.20
CA ALA A 658 -18.56 13.31 18.29
C ALA A 658 -18.06 14.75 18.56
N ALA A 659 -17.93 15.57 17.51
CA ALA A 659 -17.23 16.86 17.57
C ALA A 659 -17.80 17.84 18.62
N ASP A 660 -19.11 17.82 18.84
CA ASP A 660 -19.76 18.71 19.81
C ASP A 660 -19.28 18.48 21.27
N PHE A 661 -18.73 17.31 21.58
CA PHE A 661 -18.16 16.98 22.90
C PHE A 661 -16.74 17.55 23.13
N VAL A 662 -16.15 18.21 22.13
CA VAL A 662 -14.83 18.88 22.25
C VAL A 662 -14.90 20.36 21.89
N GLU A 663 -16.12 20.91 21.81
CA GLU A 663 -16.34 22.35 21.65
C GLU A 663 -16.20 23.08 22.99
N ASP A 664 -15.69 24.32 22.95
CA ASP A 664 -15.33 25.10 24.14
C ASP A 664 -16.50 25.24 25.11
N SER A 665 -17.71 25.43 24.59
CA SER A 665 -18.93 25.57 25.39
C SER A 665 -19.26 24.30 26.18
N PHE A 666 -19.03 23.11 25.61
CA PHE A 666 -19.25 21.85 26.30
C PHE A 666 -18.16 21.61 27.35
N LEU A 667 -16.89 21.81 26.98
CA LEU A 667 -15.76 21.66 27.91
C LEU A 667 -15.91 22.58 29.13
N GLN A 668 -16.37 23.82 28.94
CA GLN A 668 -16.65 24.74 30.04
C GLN A 668 -17.81 24.24 30.92
N ASN A 669 -18.90 23.73 30.34
CA ASN A 669 -20.01 23.16 31.12
C ASN A 669 -19.56 21.96 31.95
N VAL A 670 -18.68 21.11 31.41
CA VAL A 670 -18.08 19.98 32.13
C VAL A 670 -17.28 20.50 33.33
N LYS A 671 -16.38 21.47 33.12
CA LYS A 671 -15.59 22.06 34.21
C LYS A 671 -16.46 22.65 35.32
N ASP A 672 -17.52 23.39 34.95
CA ASP A 672 -18.44 24.02 35.91
C ASP A 672 -19.29 23.00 36.69
N THR A 673 -19.41 21.77 36.18
CA THR A 673 -20.21 20.69 36.79
C THR A 673 -19.37 19.76 37.67
N LEU A 674 -18.08 19.64 37.37
CA LEU A 674 -17.15 18.79 38.10
C LEU A 674 -16.84 19.38 39.49
N SER A 675 -16.54 18.51 40.45
CA SER A 675 -16.02 18.91 41.76
C SER A 675 -14.61 19.53 41.61
N GLU A 676 -14.15 20.26 42.62
CA GLU A 676 -12.83 20.92 42.59
C GLU A 676 -11.67 19.95 42.36
N GLN A 677 -11.83 18.69 42.77
CA GLN A 677 -10.87 17.60 42.54
C GLN A 677 -11.36 16.60 41.48
N GLY A 678 -12.35 17.00 40.68
CA GLY A 678 -12.99 16.18 39.68
C GLY A 678 -12.08 15.87 38.49
N LEU A 679 -12.45 14.80 37.78
CA LEU A 679 -11.73 14.27 36.63
C LEU A 679 -12.65 14.20 35.41
N PHE A 680 -12.23 14.87 34.33
CA PHE A 680 -12.81 14.68 33.01
C PHE A 680 -11.99 13.66 32.22
N VAL A 681 -12.66 12.70 31.57
CA VAL A 681 -12.02 11.67 30.75
C VAL A 681 -12.68 11.61 29.37
N ILE A 682 -11.87 11.56 28.33
CA ILE A 682 -12.38 11.46 26.95
C ILE A 682 -11.51 10.52 26.12
N ASN A 683 -12.17 9.60 25.41
CA ASN A 683 -11.54 8.72 24.44
C ASN A 683 -11.42 9.46 23.09
N LEU A 684 -10.21 9.73 22.64
CA LEU A 684 -9.95 10.44 21.38
C LEU A 684 -9.44 9.49 20.28
N VAL A 685 -10.24 9.29 19.25
CA VAL A 685 -9.91 8.51 18.06
C VAL A 685 -9.90 9.43 16.84
N SER A 686 -8.70 9.76 16.36
CA SER A 686 -8.49 10.50 15.11
C SER A 686 -7.19 10.05 14.46
N ARG A 687 -7.16 9.99 13.12
CA ARG A 687 -5.92 9.74 12.36
C ARG A 687 -5.17 11.03 12.02
N SER A 688 -5.79 12.19 12.21
CA SER A 688 -5.19 13.49 11.91
C SER A 688 -4.48 14.04 13.14
N PRO A 689 -3.15 14.21 13.11
CA PRO A 689 -2.42 14.86 14.21
C PRO A 689 -2.96 16.27 14.48
N ALA A 690 -3.31 17.03 13.43
CA ALA A 690 -3.85 18.38 13.57
C ALA A 690 -5.18 18.43 14.35
N ILE A 691 -6.05 17.43 14.17
CA ILE A 691 -7.30 17.34 14.95
C ILE A 691 -6.99 17.00 16.41
N LYS A 692 -6.06 16.07 16.65
CA LYS A 692 -5.62 15.74 18.02
C LYS A 692 -5.07 16.98 18.74
N ASP A 693 -4.19 17.72 18.07
CA ASP A 693 -3.57 18.93 18.62
C ASP A 693 -4.60 20.02 18.88
N ALA A 694 -5.60 20.18 18.01
CA ALA A 694 -6.68 21.14 18.19
C ALA A 694 -7.54 20.82 19.42
N VAL A 695 -7.94 19.55 19.60
CA VAL A 695 -8.71 19.12 20.78
C VAL A 695 -7.89 19.32 22.06
N VAL A 696 -6.61 18.92 22.05
CA VAL A 696 -5.71 19.13 23.20
C VAL A 696 -5.59 20.63 23.52
N SER A 697 -5.47 21.49 22.51
CA SER A 697 -5.36 22.94 22.70
C SER A 697 -6.61 23.52 23.38
N ARG A 698 -7.81 23.18 22.91
CA ARG A 698 -9.07 23.61 23.55
C ARG A 698 -9.19 23.11 24.98
N MET A 699 -8.84 21.84 25.24
CA MET A 699 -8.88 21.29 26.59
C MET A 699 -7.89 22.00 27.53
N LYS A 700 -6.73 22.46 27.04
CA LYS A 700 -5.75 23.23 27.84
C LYS A 700 -6.25 24.62 28.23
N GLU A 701 -7.12 25.22 27.43
CA GLU A 701 -7.73 26.51 27.77
C GLU A 701 -8.72 26.37 28.95
N VAL A 702 -9.32 25.19 29.10
CA VAL A 702 -10.33 24.92 30.12
C VAL A 702 -9.73 24.29 31.39
N PHE A 703 -8.91 23.24 31.27
CA PHE A 703 -8.40 22.48 32.41
C PHE A 703 -6.95 22.85 32.75
N SER A 704 -6.68 23.06 34.05
CA SER A 704 -5.37 23.49 34.55
C SER A 704 -4.26 22.47 34.26
N HIS A 705 -4.61 21.18 34.27
CA HIS A 705 -3.67 20.09 34.05
C HIS A 705 -4.30 19.02 33.15
N LEU A 706 -3.58 18.68 32.08
CA LEU A 706 -3.94 17.60 31.17
C LEU A 706 -2.94 16.45 31.24
N PHE A 707 -3.48 15.23 31.21
CA PHE A 707 -2.71 14.01 31.06
C PHE A 707 -3.24 13.20 29.88
N CYS A 708 -2.45 12.26 29.39
CA CYS A 708 -2.87 11.33 28.35
C CYS A 708 -2.26 9.95 28.50
N ILE A 709 -2.93 8.95 27.94
CA ILE A 709 -2.37 7.63 27.61
C ILE A 709 -2.54 7.42 26.11
N GLN A 710 -1.42 7.28 25.40
CA GLN A 710 -1.41 6.82 24.00
C GLN A 710 -1.26 5.29 24.01
N LEU A 711 -2.21 4.59 23.40
CA LEU A 711 -2.15 3.14 23.28
C LEU A 711 -1.25 2.75 22.10
N GLU A 712 -0.32 1.83 22.33
CA GLU A 712 0.64 1.35 21.33
C GLU A 712 -0.09 0.45 20.33
N GLY A 713 0.06 0.72 19.03
CA GLY A 713 -0.61 -0.04 17.97
C GLY A 713 -2.09 0.33 17.73
N GLU A 714 -2.65 1.24 18.52
CA GLU A 714 -4.03 1.72 18.39
C GLU A 714 -4.10 3.22 18.09
N VAL A 715 -5.17 3.66 17.43
CA VAL A 715 -5.39 5.08 17.08
C VAL A 715 -5.84 5.89 18.30
N ASN A 716 -6.34 5.21 19.34
CA ASN A 716 -6.91 5.77 20.56
C ASN A 716 -5.87 6.54 21.40
N LEU A 717 -6.27 7.74 21.81
CA LEU A 717 -5.60 8.59 22.78
C LEU A 717 -6.61 8.90 23.88
N VAL A 718 -6.39 8.42 25.10
CA VAL A 718 -7.26 8.78 26.22
C VAL A 718 -6.72 10.04 26.87
N LEU A 719 -7.53 11.09 26.94
CA LEU A 719 -7.18 12.38 27.55
C LEU A 719 -7.89 12.54 28.90
N PHE A 720 -7.18 13.17 29.83
CA PHE A 720 -7.63 13.40 31.20
C PHE A 720 -7.47 14.88 31.54
N GLY A 721 -8.55 15.54 31.97
CA GLY A 721 -8.55 16.92 32.44
C GLY A 721 -8.85 17.01 33.93
N LEU A 722 -7.95 17.65 34.69
CA LEU A 722 -8.13 17.89 36.12
C LEU A 722 -8.66 19.30 36.38
N CYS A 723 -9.65 19.40 37.27
CA CYS A 723 -10.15 20.70 37.74
C CYS A 723 -9.26 21.34 38.81
N SER A 724 -8.47 20.53 39.53
CA SER A 724 -7.62 21.00 40.63
C SER A 724 -6.47 21.88 40.14
N GLU A 725 -6.13 22.90 40.93
CA GLU A 725 -4.90 23.69 40.75
C GLU A 725 -3.63 22.91 41.13
N SER A 726 -3.79 21.79 41.83
CA SER A 726 -2.72 20.87 42.18
C SER A 726 -2.75 19.63 41.28
N HIS A 727 -1.60 19.04 40.99
CA HIS A 727 -1.49 17.79 40.24
C HIS A 727 -0.53 16.82 40.93
N ILE A 728 -0.71 15.54 40.60
CA ILE A 728 0.24 14.49 40.92
C ILE A 728 1.44 14.62 39.97
N GLU A 729 2.65 14.68 40.52
CA GLU A 729 3.89 14.62 39.72
C GLU A 729 4.04 13.24 39.08
N GLU A 730 4.63 13.16 37.88
CA GLU A 730 4.73 11.90 37.13
C GLU A 730 5.44 10.78 37.92
N ASP A 731 6.42 11.15 38.75
CA ASP A 731 7.16 10.22 39.60
C ASP A 731 6.29 9.60 40.71
N CYS A 732 5.16 10.23 41.07
CA CYS A 732 4.22 9.76 42.08
C CYS A 732 3.07 8.93 41.49
N ILE A 733 2.95 8.83 40.16
CA ILE A 733 1.89 8.04 39.50
C ILE A 733 1.92 6.56 39.89
N PRO A 734 3.07 5.88 40.01
CA PRO A 734 3.10 4.48 40.45
C PRO A 734 2.48 4.27 41.84
N ASP A 735 2.74 5.17 42.79
CA ASP A 735 2.15 5.10 44.13
C ASP A 735 0.65 5.39 44.10
N ALA A 736 0.22 6.33 43.25
CA ALA A 736 -1.18 6.64 43.03
C ALA A 736 -1.94 5.46 42.38
N ALA A 737 -1.30 4.73 41.48
CA ALA A 737 -1.86 3.52 40.88
C ALA A 737 -2.04 2.40 41.91
N LEU A 738 -1.09 2.22 42.84
CA LEU A 738 -1.23 1.27 43.96
C LEU A 738 -2.36 1.67 44.93
N LYS A 739 -2.63 2.96 45.09
CA LYS A 739 -3.81 3.43 45.85
C LYS A 739 -5.10 3.09 45.12
N LEU A 740 -5.16 3.33 43.80
CA LEU A 740 -6.32 2.96 42.99
C LEU A 740 -6.58 1.44 43.04
N ASP A 741 -5.54 0.62 42.95
CA ASP A 741 -5.63 -0.85 43.06
C ASP A 741 -6.35 -1.29 44.34
N LYS A 742 -6.05 -0.66 45.49
CA LYS A 742 -6.75 -0.93 46.76
C LYS A 742 -8.23 -0.56 46.74
N LEU A 743 -8.62 0.43 45.94
CA LEU A 743 -10.02 0.85 45.78
C LEU A 743 -10.77 -0.09 44.82
N LEU A 744 -10.07 -0.74 43.90
CA LEU A 744 -10.61 -1.72 42.97
C LEU A 744 -10.75 -3.08 43.66
N LYS A 745 -11.96 -3.43 44.07
CA LYS A 745 -12.29 -4.78 44.57
C LYS A 745 -12.41 -5.76 43.40
N SER A 746 -11.29 -6.07 42.76
CA SER A 746 -11.25 -7.05 41.66
C SER A 746 -11.23 -8.48 42.20
N GLU A 747 -12.06 -9.35 41.61
CA GLU A 747 -11.99 -10.80 41.84
C GLU A 747 -10.77 -11.44 41.16
N HIS A 748 -10.10 -10.70 40.26
CA HIS A 748 -8.95 -11.13 39.47
C HIS A 748 -7.78 -10.14 39.59
N PRO A 749 -6.70 -10.51 40.30
CA PRO A 749 -5.53 -9.64 40.49
C PRO A 749 -4.88 -9.18 39.18
N GLU A 750 -4.98 -9.99 38.12
CA GLU A 750 -4.36 -9.73 36.82
C GLU A 750 -4.98 -8.54 36.10
N ILE A 751 -6.27 -8.30 36.32
CA ILE A 751 -7.01 -7.17 35.75
C ILE A 751 -6.58 -5.87 36.45
N SER A 752 -6.49 -5.89 37.78
CA SER A 752 -5.98 -4.72 38.50
C SER A 752 -4.50 -4.45 38.20
N GLN A 753 -3.71 -5.50 37.97
CA GLN A 753 -2.33 -5.36 37.49
C GLN A 753 -2.28 -4.69 36.12
N SER A 754 -3.15 -5.09 35.18
CA SER A 754 -3.24 -4.45 33.86
C SER A 754 -3.59 -2.96 33.96
N ILE A 755 -4.53 -2.58 34.83
CA ILE A 755 -4.88 -1.18 35.11
C ILE A 755 -3.69 -0.43 35.72
N THR A 756 -2.97 -1.05 36.66
CA THR A 756 -1.77 -0.47 37.29
C THR A 756 -0.64 -0.27 36.28
N ASP A 757 -0.45 -1.22 35.36
CA ASP A 757 0.58 -1.12 34.32
C ASP A 757 0.23 -0.08 33.25
N ALA A 758 -1.04 0.05 32.89
CA ALA A 758 -1.51 1.13 32.02
C ALA A 758 -1.37 2.51 32.68
N ALA A 759 -1.54 2.62 34.01
CA ALA A 759 -1.34 3.89 34.72
C ALA A 759 0.12 4.39 34.62
N LYS A 760 1.11 3.49 34.54
CA LYS A 760 2.53 3.88 34.31
C LYS A 760 2.76 4.57 32.96
N LYS A 761 1.82 4.46 32.02
CA LYS A 761 1.88 5.12 30.71
C LYS A 761 1.27 6.53 30.73
N LEU A 762 0.69 6.99 31.84
CA LEU A 762 0.18 8.35 31.98
C LEU A 762 1.32 9.35 31.81
N LYS A 763 1.11 10.32 30.92
CA LYS A 763 2.02 11.43 30.67
C LYS A 763 1.29 12.74 30.77
N ARG A 764 1.92 13.74 31.35
CA ARG A 764 1.40 15.10 31.39
C ARG A 764 1.63 15.78 30.04
N LEU A 765 0.59 16.43 29.53
CA LEU A 765 0.69 17.26 28.34
C LEU A 765 1.17 18.66 28.75
N LYS A 766 2.44 18.96 28.47
CA LYS A 766 3.07 20.27 28.74
C LYS A 766 2.52 21.34 27.83
#